data_AF-A0A971B649-F1
#
_entry.id   AF-A0A971B649-F1
#
_cell.length_a   1.000
_cell.length_b   1.000
_cell.length_c   1.000
_cell.angle_alpha   90.00
_cell.angle_beta   90.00
_cell.angle_gamma   90.00
#
_symmetry.space_group_name_H-M   'P 1'
#
loop_
_entity.id
_entity.type
_entity.pdbx_description
1 polymer ?
#
loop_
_entity_poly.entity_id
_entity_poly.type
_entity_poly.pdbx_seq_one_letter_code
_entity_poly.pdbx_strand_id
1 'polypeptide(L)'
;MLHQSHVLRCVLILLATTPLPAAELVGLWDFTSSDGSTAQDLSGHGFDATLRLGQIRQLGDTQVWALDGYVAHGELPGTRSLTFSGGLTMTAWINPARLGRNNLVFGKPNTNPSWSTPTVGLFAPEEGHIGLGLWTSPKAILSSPEPVPLGTWVFVAGTYDNRIARLYLNGECVAERPVKGPMAKSTDSLMIGTGTSANGFFGGMIGELRLYDSALAATEIQQLYRQGAEKYPATPATAEEPAKTILVRSKVKPDREWKEYPTRTLDLLEGYAKAKEPVPLSKYGGWLGKRYEATGFFRAEQIDGRWWLIDPFGCRFIHVGVGVVHPGSSANMKQAFAEKYGDDKTWATETTRLLKELHFNGTGGWTDHKRLHLSGKPLPYVVRMNLMSGFGRKLGVTHAVPGHTGFELECIPVFHPDFPSYCEEQAKAMAAYRDDPYVVGIYSDNELQTPKLDNYLKLDPSNPAQKPNYEAALAWLRDRKKKSDVSAEDISMMDRLEFAGYAFERYFRIVAEAIKRADPNHLYIGSRFMSPNFRNPFIWKAAAPYCDVVAVNYYGCWGPRLDEVAYWQTLCPRPIMITEFYVKGEDSGLPNTTGAGWVVPTQADRGRFYQHYVLGLLESRNCVGWHWFKYQDNDPEEKGAELSNIDSNKGIVDIRYQPWTEFVELMRQVNREVYPLTEFFDCRD
;
A
#
# COMPACT_ATOMS: atom_id res chain seq x y z
N MET A 1 93.54 15.18 -15.51
CA MET A 1 92.73 14.97 -16.72
C MET A 1 91.36 14.44 -16.31
N LEU A 2 90.32 15.15 -16.74
CA LEU A 2 88.93 14.75 -16.99
C LEU A 2 88.09 14.09 -15.86
N HIS A 3 87.28 14.96 -15.25
CA HIS A 3 85.89 14.68 -14.85
C HIS A 3 85.05 14.33 -16.10
N GLN A 4 84.11 13.38 -15.96
CA GLN A 4 82.90 13.35 -16.78
C GLN A 4 81.66 13.17 -15.90
N SER A 5 80.78 14.16 -16.01
CA SER A 5 79.43 14.21 -15.47
C SER A 5 78.46 13.69 -16.53
N HIS A 6 77.59 12.74 -16.18
CA HIS A 6 76.43 12.39 -17.02
C HIS A 6 75.22 13.20 -16.58
N VAL A 7 74.77 14.10 -17.46
CA VAL A 7 73.54 14.88 -17.35
C VAL A 7 72.39 14.06 -17.95
N LEU A 8 71.39 13.73 -17.14
CA LEU A 8 70.12 13.16 -17.60
C LEU A 8 69.21 14.32 -18.05
N ARG A 9 68.91 14.43 -19.35
CA ARG A 9 67.96 15.40 -19.90
C ARG A 9 66.53 15.01 -19.48
N CYS A 10 65.89 15.83 -18.65
CA CYS A 10 64.43 15.83 -18.51
C CYS A 10 63.81 16.46 -19.76
N VAL A 11 63.04 15.68 -20.53
CA VAL A 11 62.14 16.19 -21.56
C VAL A 11 60.81 16.49 -20.88
N LEU A 12 60.49 17.78 -20.74
CA LEU A 12 59.18 18.24 -20.29
C LEU A 12 58.20 18.08 -21.48
N ILE A 13 57.42 17.00 -21.50
CA ILE A 13 56.28 16.89 -22.41
C ILE A 13 55.15 17.72 -21.80
N LEU A 14 54.98 18.95 -22.28
CA LEU A 14 53.75 19.72 -22.08
C LEU A 14 52.61 18.99 -22.84
N LEU A 15 51.85 18.17 -22.11
CA LEU A 15 50.54 17.72 -22.56
C LEU A 15 49.64 18.94 -22.62
N ALA A 16 49.38 19.43 -23.84
CA ALA A 16 48.25 20.32 -24.07
C ALA A 16 46.97 19.52 -23.81
N THR A 17 46.41 19.65 -22.60
CA THR A 17 45.03 19.23 -22.34
C THR A 17 44.14 20.21 -23.08
N THR A 18 43.57 19.78 -24.21
CA THR A 18 42.38 20.44 -24.76
C THR A 18 41.36 20.53 -23.63
N PRO A 19 40.87 21.74 -23.26
CA PRO A 19 39.81 21.83 -22.26
C PRO A 19 38.64 20.97 -22.75
N LEU A 20 38.13 20.10 -21.87
CA LEU A 20 36.83 19.46 -22.11
C LEU A 20 35.84 20.60 -22.36
N PRO A 21 34.96 20.49 -23.38
CA PRO A 21 33.91 21.48 -23.57
C PRO A 21 33.15 21.65 -22.24
N ALA A 22 32.87 22.90 -21.87
CA ALA A 22 32.06 23.19 -20.68
C ALA A 22 30.74 22.42 -20.80
N ALA A 23 30.34 21.76 -19.72
CA ALA A 23 29.14 20.94 -19.74
C ALA A 23 27.91 21.76 -20.13
N GLU A 24 27.18 21.34 -21.16
CA GLU A 24 25.98 22.04 -21.63
C GLU A 24 24.79 21.61 -20.76
N LEU A 25 24.09 22.59 -20.20
CA LEU A 25 22.84 22.36 -19.48
C LEU A 25 21.73 22.10 -20.51
N VAL A 26 21.28 20.85 -20.59
CA VAL A 26 20.27 20.39 -21.56
C VAL A 26 18.85 20.66 -21.07
N GLY A 27 18.63 20.63 -19.75
CA GLY A 27 17.30 20.83 -19.17
C GLY A 27 17.35 21.24 -17.72
N LEU A 28 16.46 22.17 -17.34
CA LEU A 28 16.30 22.67 -15.98
C LEU A 28 14.81 22.84 -15.67
N TRP A 29 14.32 22.10 -14.67
CA TRP A 29 12.95 22.22 -14.17
C TRP A 29 12.99 22.48 -12.67
N ASP A 30 12.60 23.68 -12.24
CA ASP A 30 12.57 24.07 -10.83
C ASP A 30 11.14 24.23 -10.27
N PHE A 31 10.13 24.01 -11.11
CA PHE A 31 8.70 24.09 -10.82
C PHE A 31 8.17 25.47 -10.41
N THR A 32 8.99 26.52 -10.32
CA THR A 32 8.59 27.87 -9.87
C THR A 32 7.64 28.60 -10.81
N SER A 33 7.67 28.21 -12.09
CA SER A 33 6.81 28.77 -13.15
C SER A 33 5.76 27.75 -13.62
N SER A 34 5.45 26.75 -12.79
CA SER A 34 4.48 25.70 -13.14
C SER A 34 3.04 26.15 -12.87
N ASP A 35 2.14 25.87 -13.81
CA ASP A 35 0.70 26.04 -13.64
C ASP A 35 0.01 24.79 -13.04
N GLY A 36 0.80 23.79 -12.63
CA GLY A 36 0.33 22.49 -12.15
C GLY A 36 0.02 21.47 -13.25
N SER A 37 0.08 21.86 -14.52
CA SER A 37 -0.07 20.98 -15.68
C SER A 37 1.18 20.93 -16.56
N THR A 38 2.02 21.94 -16.49
CA THR A 38 3.29 22.03 -17.21
C THR A 38 4.40 22.51 -16.28
N ALA A 39 5.59 21.91 -16.36
CA ALA A 39 6.82 22.49 -15.81
C ALA A 39 7.68 22.99 -16.98
N GLN A 40 7.91 24.30 -17.01
CA GLN A 40 8.72 24.92 -18.05
C GLN A 40 10.19 24.49 -17.92
N ASP A 41 10.84 24.28 -19.07
CA ASP A 41 12.29 24.11 -19.17
C ASP A 41 12.99 25.48 -19.21
N LEU A 42 13.77 25.76 -18.16
CA LEU A 42 14.50 27.00 -17.99
C LEU A 42 15.91 26.98 -18.59
N SER A 43 16.33 25.86 -19.21
CA SER A 43 17.62 25.78 -19.91
C SER A 43 17.63 26.56 -21.23
N GLY A 44 16.45 26.84 -21.80
CA GLY A 44 16.28 27.49 -23.10
C GLY A 44 16.15 26.53 -24.28
N HIS A 45 16.17 25.21 -24.05
CA HIS A 45 16.05 24.21 -25.12
C HIS A 45 14.59 23.78 -25.43
N GLY A 46 13.63 24.19 -24.60
CA GLY A 46 12.19 24.02 -24.83
C GLY A 46 11.69 22.62 -24.50
N PHE A 47 12.30 21.95 -23.52
CA PHE A 47 11.90 20.63 -23.04
C PHE A 47 10.84 20.70 -21.93
N ASP A 48 9.76 21.45 -22.13
CA ASP A 48 8.69 21.57 -21.14
C ASP A 48 8.09 20.20 -20.80
N ALA A 49 7.94 19.91 -19.51
CA ALA A 49 7.38 18.65 -19.03
C ALA A 49 5.88 18.78 -18.81
N THR A 50 5.10 17.86 -19.37
CA THR A 50 3.68 17.72 -19.04
C THR A 50 3.55 17.03 -17.69
N LEU A 51 2.90 17.68 -16.73
CA LEU A 51 2.63 17.16 -15.40
C LEU A 51 1.25 16.50 -15.38
N ARG A 52 1.18 15.27 -14.88
CA ARG A 52 -0.06 14.52 -14.65
C ARG A 52 -0.27 14.40 -13.15
N LEU A 53 -1.30 15.06 -12.64
CA LEU A 53 -1.66 15.05 -11.21
C LEU A 53 -0.52 15.60 -10.32
N GLY A 54 -0.57 15.30 -9.02
CA GLY A 54 0.32 15.92 -8.03
C GLY A 54 -0.06 17.37 -7.71
N GLN A 55 0.71 18.01 -6.84
CA GLN A 55 0.45 19.38 -6.38
C GLN A 55 1.74 20.20 -6.37
N ILE A 56 1.72 21.39 -6.98
CA ILE A 56 2.79 22.37 -6.78
C ILE A 56 2.61 22.99 -5.39
N ARG A 57 3.68 22.95 -4.58
CA ARG A 57 3.72 23.48 -3.21
C ARG A 57 4.79 24.54 -3.10
N GLN A 58 4.49 25.59 -2.34
CA GLN A 58 5.47 26.61 -1.99
C GLN A 58 6.41 26.07 -0.90
N LEU A 59 7.72 26.29 -1.06
CA LEU A 59 8.75 26.01 -0.07
C LEU A 59 9.70 27.22 0.00
N GLY A 60 9.52 28.08 1.00
CA GLY A 60 10.23 29.36 1.05
C GLY A 60 9.99 30.16 -0.24
N ASP A 61 11.07 30.60 -0.89
CA ASP A 61 11.02 31.35 -2.15
C ASP A 61 11.02 30.46 -3.41
N THR A 62 11.00 29.12 -3.26
CA THR A 62 10.92 28.17 -4.38
C THR A 62 9.59 27.40 -4.37
N GLN A 63 9.33 26.67 -5.46
CA GLN A 63 8.24 25.71 -5.53
C GLN A 63 8.77 24.29 -5.71
N VAL A 64 7.97 23.33 -5.28
CA VAL A 64 8.26 21.89 -5.38
C VAL A 64 7.03 21.16 -5.85
N TRP A 65 7.22 20.01 -6.49
CA TRP A 65 6.13 19.18 -6.93
C TRP A 65 5.94 17.99 -5.99
N ALA A 66 4.78 17.93 -5.33
CA ALA A 66 4.40 16.82 -4.47
C ALA A 66 3.69 15.74 -5.30
N LEU A 67 4.29 14.55 -5.34
CA LEU A 67 3.78 13.36 -6.01
C LEU A 67 3.20 12.38 -5.00
N ASP A 68 2.09 11.74 -5.37
CA ASP A 68 1.36 10.80 -4.52
C ASP A 68 2.02 9.42 -4.42
N GLY A 69 2.94 9.09 -5.32
CA GLY A 69 3.58 7.79 -5.43
C GLY A 69 2.69 6.67 -5.97
N TYR A 70 1.54 7.00 -6.57
CA TYR A 70 0.61 6.04 -7.15
C TYR A 70 0.31 6.33 -8.61
N VAL A 71 0.10 7.60 -8.99
CA VAL A 71 -0.31 8.00 -10.33
C VAL A 71 0.26 9.34 -10.77
N ALA A 72 0.69 10.20 -9.84
CA ALA A 72 1.30 11.48 -10.17
C ALA A 72 2.65 11.26 -10.85
N HIS A 73 2.84 11.87 -12.02
CA HIS A 73 4.08 11.75 -12.81
C HIS A 73 4.18 12.82 -13.89
N GLY A 74 5.38 13.03 -14.42
CA GLY A 74 5.66 13.98 -15.49
C GLY A 74 6.24 13.30 -16.72
N GLU A 75 5.99 13.85 -17.89
CA GLU A 75 6.46 13.34 -19.16
C GLU A 75 7.02 14.47 -20.03
N LEU A 76 8.21 14.24 -20.57
CA LEU A 76 8.81 15.07 -21.61
C LEU A 76 8.73 14.30 -22.93
N PRO A 77 8.15 14.86 -24.00
CA PRO A 77 7.96 14.16 -25.26
C PRO A 77 9.27 13.58 -25.83
N GLY A 78 9.26 12.31 -26.23
CA GLY A 78 10.42 11.57 -26.77
C GLY A 78 10.97 12.01 -28.14
N THR A 79 10.56 13.17 -28.65
CA THR A 79 10.78 13.58 -30.05
C THR A 79 12.18 14.12 -30.36
N ARG A 80 13.03 14.30 -29.33
CA ARG A 80 14.46 14.57 -29.53
C ARG A 80 15.26 13.45 -28.87
N SER A 81 16.01 12.70 -29.68
CA SER A 81 16.96 11.74 -29.17
C SER A 81 17.98 12.47 -28.31
N LEU A 82 17.89 12.33 -26.98
CA LEU A 82 18.97 12.67 -26.07
C LEU A 82 20.18 11.79 -26.44
N THR A 83 20.99 12.27 -27.38
CA THR A 83 22.21 11.61 -27.83
C THR A 83 23.37 12.18 -27.05
N PHE A 84 23.62 11.57 -25.91
CA PHE A 84 24.78 11.86 -25.08
C PHE A 84 26.05 11.29 -25.75
N SER A 85 26.87 12.15 -26.38
CA SER A 85 28.14 11.74 -27.01
C SER A 85 29.35 11.85 -26.07
N GLY A 86 29.29 12.72 -25.05
CA GLY A 86 30.39 12.99 -24.10
C GLY A 86 30.22 12.37 -22.71
N GLY A 87 29.02 11.90 -22.38
CA GLY A 87 28.64 11.43 -21.04
C GLY A 87 27.29 11.99 -20.64
N LEU A 88 26.94 11.95 -19.35
CA LEU A 88 25.79 12.70 -18.84
C LEU A 88 25.95 13.05 -17.37
N THR A 89 25.14 14.02 -16.93
CA THR A 89 24.84 14.25 -15.52
C THR A 89 23.35 14.46 -15.34
N MET A 90 22.76 13.77 -14.37
CA MET A 90 21.38 13.99 -13.93
C MET A 90 21.39 14.36 -12.46
N THR A 91 20.69 15.42 -12.09
CA THR A 91 20.55 15.82 -10.69
C THR A 91 19.09 16.00 -10.29
N ALA A 92 18.76 15.68 -9.06
CA ALA A 92 17.44 15.90 -8.48
C ALA A 92 17.55 16.27 -7.00
N TRP A 93 16.80 17.29 -6.58
CA TRP A 93 16.42 17.44 -5.18
C TRP A 93 15.17 16.62 -4.90
N ILE A 94 15.22 15.72 -3.93
CA ILE A 94 14.09 14.88 -3.54
C ILE A 94 13.84 14.93 -2.04
N ASN A 95 12.57 14.84 -1.65
CA ASN A 95 12.14 14.60 -0.28
C ASN A 95 11.18 13.41 -0.31
N PRO A 96 11.69 12.17 -0.23
CA PRO A 96 10.88 10.98 -0.38
C PRO A 96 9.96 10.79 0.83
N ALA A 97 8.66 10.65 0.60
CA ALA A 97 7.73 10.19 1.64
C ALA A 97 7.83 8.66 1.80
N ARG A 98 8.18 7.98 0.70
CA ARG A 98 8.50 6.56 0.65
C ARG A 98 9.45 6.30 -0.51
N LEU A 99 10.20 5.21 -0.44
CA LEU A 99 11.08 4.81 -1.53
C LEU A 99 11.03 3.29 -1.70
N GLY A 100 10.09 2.84 -2.53
CA GLY A 100 9.96 1.44 -2.91
C GLY A 100 10.92 1.06 -4.02
N ARG A 101 11.20 -0.24 -4.11
CA ARG A 101 12.02 -0.79 -5.19
C ARG A 101 11.45 -0.43 -6.57
N ASN A 102 12.33 0.00 -7.46
CA ASN A 102 12.08 0.43 -8.85
C ASN A 102 11.32 1.75 -9.01
N ASN A 103 11.15 2.55 -7.96
CA ASN A 103 10.60 3.90 -8.13
C ASN A 103 11.57 4.75 -8.96
N LEU A 104 11.15 5.17 -10.15
CA LEU A 104 11.91 6.10 -10.97
C LEU A 104 11.67 7.52 -10.45
N VAL A 105 12.75 8.25 -10.19
CA VAL A 105 12.68 9.67 -9.83
C VAL A 105 12.72 10.51 -11.10
N PHE A 106 13.73 10.29 -11.94
CA PHE A 106 13.99 11.11 -13.12
C PHE A 106 14.79 10.31 -14.13
N GLY A 107 14.25 10.10 -15.34
CA GLY A 107 14.97 9.48 -16.44
C GLY A 107 14.12 8.72 -17.44
N LYS A 108 14.77 7.93 -18.29
CA LYS A 108 14.12 7.10 -19.29
C LYS A 108 13.87 5.71 -18.73
N PRO A 109 12.60 5.29 -18.54
CA PRO A 109 12.30 3.96 -18.06
C PRO A 109 12.73 2.90 -19.07
N ASN A 110 12.73 1.64 -18.63
CA ASN A 110 12.89 0.53 -19.55
C ASN A 110 11.60 0.31 -20.34
N THR A 111 11.69 0.07 -21.65
CA THR A 111 10.51 -0.24 -22.46
C THR A 111 9.87 -1.57 -22.08
N ASN A 112 10.62 -2.49 -21.47
CA ASN A 112 10.06 -3.71 -20.90
C ASN A 112 9.55 -3.45 -19.46
N PRO A 113 8.22 -3.52 -19.21
CA PRO A 113 7.66 -3.28 -17.88
C PRO A 113 8.05 -4.34 -16.84
N SER A 114 8.58 -5.48 -17.28
CA SER A 114 9.11 -6.53 -16.40
C SER A 114 10.54 -6.26 -15.93
N TRP A 115 11.24 -5.29 -16.54
CA TRP A 115 12.62 -4.97 -16.20
C TRP A 115 12.68 -3.80 -15.22
N SER A 116 13.48 -3.97 -14.17
CA SER A 116 13.59 -3.02 -13.06
C SER A 116 14.56 -1.87 -13.29
N THR A 117 15.48 -2.01 -14.25
CA THR A 117 16.54 -1.02 -14.48
C THR A 117 16.12 -0.04 -15.57
N PRO A 118 16.09 1.29 -15.30
CA PRO A 118 15.82 2.27 -16.35
C PRO A 118 16.87 2.18 -17.45
N THR A 119 16.50 2.65 -18.65
CA THR A 119 17.46 2.83 -19.75
C THR A 119 18.57 3.79 -19.30
N VAL A 120 18.18 4.86 -18.60
CA VAL A 120 19.05 5.76 -17.87
C VAL A 120 18.19 6.50 -16.84
N GLY A 121 18.65 6.64 -15.60
CA GLY A 121 17.95 7.52 -14.66
C GLY A 121 18.32 7.34 -13.20
N LEU A 122 17.87 8.33 -12.41
CA LEU A 122 17.86 8.27 -10.96
C LEU A 122 16.63 7.48 -10.51
N PHE A 123 16.85 6.42 -9.74
CA PHE A 123 15.78 5.49 -9.34
C PHE A 123 16.13 4.78 -8.03
N ALA A 124 15.16 4.11 -7.43
CA ALA A 124 15.37 3.27 -6.26
C ALA A 124 15.71 1.83 -6.65
N PRO A 125 16.98 1.38 -6.63
CA PRO A 125 17.32 0.00 -6.98
C PRO A 125 16.76 -1.03 -5.98
N GLU A 126 16.61 -0.61 -4.72
CA GLU A 126 16.14 -1.38 -3.56
C GLU A 126 15.29 -0.48 -2.66
N GLU A 127 14.49 -1.07 -1.76
CA GLU A 127 13.63 -0.31 -0.86
C GLU A 127 14.49 0.55 0.09
N GLY A 128 14.19 1.85 0.17
CA GLY A 128 14.92 2.82 0.99
C GLY A 128 16.19 3.39 0.33
N HIS A 129 16.72 2.76 -0.72
CA HIS A 129 17.96 3.21 -1.38
C HIS A 129 17.68 4.00 -2.65
N ILE A 130 18.53 4.98 -2.95
CA ILE A 130 18.51 5.73 -4.21
C ILE A 130 19.76 5.40 -5.03
N GLY A 131 19.65 5.45 -6.35
CA GLY A 131 20.70 4.97 -7.23
C GLY A 131 20.67 5.56 -8.64
N LEU A 132 21.68 5.19 -9.42
CA LEU A 132 21.79 5.49 -10.84
C LEU A 132 21.71 4.18 -11.64
N GLY A 133 20.74 4.09 -12.54
CA GLY A 133 20.60 3.00 -13.49
C GLY A 133 21.06 3.42 -14.89
N LEU A 134 21.83 2.57 -15.56
CA LEU A 134 22.30 2.75 -16.93
C LEU A 134 22.16 1.42 -17.68
N TRP A 135 21.40 1.40 -18.77
CA TRP A 135 21.34 0.24 -19.64
C TRP A 135 22.46 0.29 -20.69
N THR A 136 23.64 -0.19 -20.28
CA THR A 136 24.83 -0.40 -21.11
C THR A 136 25.10 -1.90 -21.30
N SER A 137 26.14 -2.28 -22.05
CA SER A 137 26.61 -3.67 -22.13
C SER A 137 28.05 -3.76 -21.62
N PRO A 138 28.29 -4.17 -20.35
CA PRO A 138 27.31 -4.65 -19.36
C PRO A 138 26.50 -3.54 -18.71
N LYS A 139 25.29 -3.83 -18.21
CA LYS A 139 24.41 -2.83 -17.58
C LYS A 139 25.01 -2.28 -16.28
N ALA A 140 24.60 -1.07 -15.91
CA ALA A 140 24.96 -0.46 -14.65
C ALA A 140 23.85 -0.09 -13.67
N ILE A 141 24.07 -0.42 -12.40
CA ILE A 141 23.21 -0.07 -11.26
C ILE A 141 24.14 0.30 -10.11
N LEU A 142 24.11 1.56 -9.70
CA LEU A 142 24.73 2.03 -8.47
C LEU A 142 23.62 2.23 -7.44
N SER A 143 23.93 2.01 -6.17
CA SER A 143 23.01 2.20 -5.04
C SER A 143 23.71 2.97 -3.94
N SER A 144 22.95 3.78 -3.20
CA SER A 144 23.43 4.34 -1.93
C SER A 144 23.81 3.20 -0.98
N PRO A 145 24.89 3.34 -0.19
CA PRO A 145 25.29 2.31 0.77
C PRO A 145 24.28 2.16 1.92
N GLU A 146 23.68 3.28 2.32
CA GLU A 146 22.65 3.35 3.36
C GLU A 146 21.32 3.83 2.77
N PRO A 147 20.17 3.48 3.39
CA PRO A 147 18.88 4.07 3.05
C PRO A 147 18.90 5.59 3.20
N VAL A 148 18.22 6.32 2.30
CA VAL A 148 18.05 7.76 2.44
C VAL A 148 16.94 8.08 3.44
N PRO A 149 17.07 9.17 4.23
CA PRO A 149 16.03 9.55 5.18
C PRO A 149 14.73 9.95 4.45
N LEU A 150 13.60 9.47 4.96
CA LEU A 150 12.27 9.90 4.49
C LEU A 150 11.92 11.28 5.09
N GLY A 151 11.07 12.06 4.41
CA GLY A 151 10.63 13.37 4.89
C GLY A 151 11.71 14.47 4.89
N THR A 152 12.92 14.15 4.40
CA THR A 152 14.08 15.05 4.40
C THR A 152 14.56 15.30 2.98
N TRP A 153 14.96 16.54 2.69
CA TRP A 153 15.56 16.89 1.41
C TRP A 153 16.94 16.25 1.23
N VAL A 154 17.13 15.57 0.10
CA VAL A 154 18.37 14.93 -0.32
C VAL A 154 18.67 15.37 -1.75
N PHE A 155 19.90 15.85 -1.97
CA PHE A 155 20.40 16.09 -3.32
C PHE A 155 21.02 14.83 -3.88
N VAL A 156 20.54 14.37 -5.04
CA VAL A 156 21.00 13.16 -5.71
C VAL A 156 21.58 13.56 -7.06
N ALA A 157 22.79 13.10 -7.37
CA ALA A 157 23.38 13.26 -8.68
C ALA A 157 23.97 11.95 -9.22
N GLY A 158 23.73 11.67 -10.49
CA GLY A 158 24.33 10.55 -11.21
C GLY A 158 25.13 11.06 -12.41
N THR A 159 26.38 10.67 -12.52
CA THR A 159 27.27 11.06 -13.64
C THR A 159 27.77 9.83 -14.38
N TYR A 160 27.96 9.92 -15.69
CA TYR A 160 28.63 8.88 -16.48
C TYR A 160 29.52 9.50 -17.56
N ASP A 161 30.83 9.22 -17.53
CA ASP A 161 31.84 9.79 -18.44
C ASP A 161 32.21 8.83 -19.60
N ASN A 162 31.33 7.91 -19.94
CA ASN A 162 31.57 6.78 -20.86
C ASN A 162 32.59 5.72 -20.38
N ARG A 163 33.15 5.88 -19.17
CA ARG A 163 34.09 4.93 -18.57
C ARG A 163 33.73 4.55 -17.14
N ILE A 164 33.22 5.50 -16.36
CA ILE A 164 32.92 5.36 -14.94
C ILE A 164 31.57 6.04 -14.68
N ALA A 165 30.66 5.26 -14.10
CA ALA A 165 29.41 5.77 -13.54
C ALA A 165 29.63 6.10 -12.07
N ARG A 166 29.08 7.22 -11.59
CA ARG A 166 29.18 7.66 -10.20
C ARG A 166 27.83 8.13 -9.68
N LEU A 167 27.61 7.93 -8.39
CA LEU A 167 26.44 8.37 -7.63
C LEU A 167 26.91 9.27 -6.50
N TYR A 168 26.26 10.42 -6.38
CA TYR A 168 26.51 11.41 -5.34
C TYR A 168 25.26 11.66 -4.52
N LEU A 169 25.43 11.79 -3.21
CA LEU A 169 24.41 12.26 -2.27
C LEU A 169 24.94 13.48 -1.54
N ASN A 170 24.15 14.55 -1.50
CA ASN A 170 24.48 15.80 -0.81
C ASN A 170 25.89 16.33 -1.16
N GLY A 171 26.28 16.16 -2.43
CA GLY A 171 27.58 16.61 -2.97
C GLY A 171 28.73 15.63 -2.80
N GLU A 172 28.57 14.51 -2.09
CA GLU A 172 29.62 13.51 -1.84
C GLU A 172 29.44 12.27 -2.72
N CYS A 173 30.53 11.73 -3.27
CA CYS A 173 30.50 10.50 -4.08
C CYS A 173 30.33 9.29 -3.15
N VAL A 174 29.18 8.62 -3.21
CA VAL A 174 28.85 7.47 -2.33
C VAL A 174 29.01 6.12 -3.01
N ALA A 175 29.04 6.09 -4.35
CA ALA A 175 29.30 4.88 -5.12
C ALA A 175 29.90 5.23 -6.49
N GLU A 176 30.78 4.38 -6.99
CA GLU A 176 31.31 4.46 -8.34
C GLU A 176 31.50 3.07 -8.95
N ARG A 177 31.45 2.98 -10.28
CA ARG A 177 31.71 1.73 -10.99
C ARG A 177 32.28 1.94 -12.39
N PRO A 178 33.38 1.26 -12.76
CA PRO A 178 33.82 1.17 -14.14
C PRO A 178 32.79 0.46 -15.02
N VAL A 179 32.33 1.14 -16.06
CA VAL A 179 31.35 0.64 -17.02
C VAL A 179 31.77 1.15 -18.39
N LYS A 180 31.96 0.25 -19.34
CA LYS A 180 32.42 0.59 -20.70
C LYS A 180 31.26 0.48 -21.67
N GLY A 181 31.18 1.43 -22.60
CA GLY A 181 30.29 1.35 -23.76
C GLY A 181 29.35 2.56 -23.88
N PRO A 182 28.83 2.81 -25.08
CA PRO A 182 27.88 3.90 -25.30
C PRO A 182 26.60 3.63 -24.50
N MET A 183 25.94 4.70 -24.06
CA MET A 183 24.58 4.58 -23.52
C MET A 183 23.61 4.12 -24.59
N ALA A 184 22.58 3.36 -24.19
CA ALA A 184 21.52 2.94 -25.09
C ALA A 184 20.83 4.16 -25.70
N LYS A 185 20.69 4.17 -27.03
CA LYS A 185 19.89 5.15 -27.75
C LYS A 185 18.42 4.82 -27.53
N SER A 186 17.62 5.82 -27.18
CA SER A 186 16.18 5.69 -27.01
C SER A 186 15.48 6.98 -27.43
N THR A 187 14.40 6.82 -28.20
CA THR A 187 13.44 7.87 -28.57
C THR A 187 12.25 7.90 -27.61
N ASP A 188 12.31 7.17 -26.51
CA ASP A 188 11.25 7.17 -25.51
C ASP A 188 11.26 8.49 -24.73
N SER A 189 10.09 8.85 -24.23
CA SER A 189 9.89 10.00 -23.36
C SER A 189 10.78 9.92 -22.12
N LEU A 190 11.29 11.08 -21.70
CA LEU A 190 11.92 11.19 -20.39
C LEU A 190 10.81 11.37 -19.35
N MET A 191 10.84 10.57 -18.30
CA MET A 191 9.81 10.55 -17.26
C MET A 191 10.32 11.17 -15.97
N ILE A 192 9.41 11.84 -15.26
CA ILE A 192 9.59 12.33 -13.90
C ILE A 192 8.64 11.55 -12.99
N GLY A 193 9.16 10.89 -11.97
CA GLY A 193 8.36 10.26 -10.93
C GLY A 193 7.64 8.95 -11.32
N THR A 194 7.84 8.39 -12.52
CA THR A 194 7.27 7.07 -12.87
C THR A 194 8.13 6.25 -13.82
N GLY A 195 8.11 4.92 -13.62
CA GLY A 195 8.59 3.94 -14.60
C GLY A 195 7.49 3.40 -15.52
N THR A 196 7.79 2.34 -16.26
CA THR A 196 6.81 1.58 -17.05
C THR A 196 6.02 0.56 -16.22
N SER A 197 6.48 0.24 -15.01
CA SER A 197 5.75 -0.65 -14.11
C SER A 197 4.66 0.10 -13.32
N ALA A 198 3.52 -0.55 -13.08
CA ALA A 198 2.41 0.03 -12.31
C ALA A 198 2.76 0.36 -10.84
N ASN A 199 3.89 -0.13 -10.32
CA ASN A 199 4.39 0.19 -8.98
C ASN A 199 5.59 1.16 -9.01
N GLY A 200 5.91 1.74 -10.17
CA GLY A 200 7.12 2.54 -10.40
C GLY A 200 7.01 4.01 -9.98
N PHE A 201 5.94 4.43 -9.31
CA PHE A 201 5.64 5.82 -9.01
C PHE A 201 6.35 6.34 -7.74
N PHE A 202 7.11 7.42 -7.87
CA PHE A 202 7.78 8.08 -6.76
C PHE A 202 6.78 8.84 -5.87
N GLY A 203 6.83 8.61 -4.55
CA GLY A 203 6.00 9.31 -3.57
C GLY A 203 6.83 10.23 -2.69
N GLY A 204 6.47 11.51 -2.63
CA GLY A 204 7.23 12.54 -1.95
C GLY A 204 7.25 13.86 -2.72
N MET A 205 8.19 14.73 -2.42
CA MET A 205 8.38 15.99 -3.15
C MET A 205 9.62 15.92 -4.04
N ILE A 206 9.52 16.47 -5.23
CA ILE A 206 10.64 16.71 -6.14
C ILE A 206 10.83 18.22 -6.26
N GLY A 207 12.05 18.67 -6.02
CA GLY A 207 12.49 20.04 -6.26
C GLY A 207 13.20 20.11 -7.61
N GLU A 208 14.24 20.92 -7.70
CA GLU A 208 14.96 21.18 -8.94
C GLU A 208 15.54 19.90 -9.58
N LEU A 209 15.29 19.75 -10.88
CA LEU A 209 15.84 18.72 -11.76
C LEU A 209 16.77 19.36 -12.79
N ARG A 210 17.94 18.76 -13.02
CA ARG A 210 18.87 19.18 -14.09
C ARG A 210 19.36 18.01 -14.90
N LEU A 211 19.56 18.25 -16.20
CA LEU A 211 20.17 17.31 -17.13
C LEU A 211 21.30 18.02 -17.88
N TYR A 212 22.48 17.38 -17.92
CA TYR A 212 23.64 17.85 -18.68
C TYR A 212 24.07 16.78 -19.69
N ASP A 213 24.68 17.24 -20.78
CA ASP A 213 25.13 16.40 -21.90
C ASP A 213 26.50 15.70 -21.67
N SER A 214 27.06 15.89 -20.48
CA SER A 214 28.40 15.46 -20.10
C SER A 214 28.50 15.22 -18.59
N ALA A 215 29.53 14.49 -18.17
CA ALA A 215 29.79 14.20 -16.76
C ALA A 215 30.45 15.41 -16.07
N LEU A 216 29.76 16.00 -15.10
CA LEU A 216 30.29 17.05 -14.25
C LEU A 216 31.36 16.51 -13.30
N ALA A 217 32.36 17.34 -12.98
CA ALA A 217 33.36 17.06 -11.97
C ALA A 217 32.77 17.09 -10.56
N ALA A 218 33.38 16.38 -9.61
CA ALA A 218 32.92 16.33 -8.21
C ALA A 218 32.80 17.72 -7.57
N THR A 219 33.69 18.67 -7.92
CA THR A 219 33.64 20.05 -7.44
C THR A 219 32.42 20.80 -7.96
N GLU A 220 32.00 20.55 -9.20
CA GLU A 220 30.80 21.14 -9.79
C GLU A 220 29.55 20.55 -9.11
N ILE A 221 29.49 19.22 -8.92
CA ILE A 221 28.41 18.57 -8.15
C ILE A 221 28.27 19.17 -6.74
N GLN A 222 29.39 19.38 -6.04
CA GLN A 222 29.39 20.00 -4.72
C GLN A 222 28.88 21.46 -4.76
N GLN A 223 29.20 22.21 -5.81
CA GLN A 223 28.68 23.56 -6.00
C GLN A 223 27.17 23.56 -6.23
N LEU A 224 26.64 22.66 -7.07
CA LEU A 224 25.19 22.55 -7.29
C LEU A 224 24.46 22.20 -5.99
N TYR A 225 25.01 21.28 -5.20
CA TYR A 225 24.48 20.96 -3.87
C TYR A 225 24.42 22.20 -2.97
N ARG A 226 25.53 22.93 -2.83
CA ARG A 226 25.59 24.12 -1.96
C ARG A 226 24.59 25.20 -2.38
N GLN A 227 24.45 25.45 -3.68
CA GLN A 227 23.48 26.39 -4.22
C GLN A 227 22.04 25.97 -3.94
N GLY A 228 21.74 24.67 -4.01
CA GLY A 228 20.40 24.15 -3.74
C GLY A 228 20.07 24.04 -2.25
N ALA A 229 21.06 23.80 -1.39
CA ALA A 229 20.84 23.58 0.04
C ALA A 229 20.19 24.77 0.76
N GLU A 230 20.37 25.99 0.23
CA GLU A 230 19.66 27.19 0.72
C GLU A 230 18.17 27.17 0.40
N LYS A 231 17.78 26.59 -0.75
CA LYS A 231 16.38 26.45 -1.20
C LYS A 231 15.68 25.23 -0.63
N TYR A 232 16.44 24.17 -0.41
CA TYR A 232 15.98 22.87 0.08
C TYR A 232 16.66 22.58 1.42
N PRO A 233 16.30 23.32 2.48
CA PRO A 233 16.93 23.13 3.77
C PRO A 233 16.71 21.69 4.20
N ALA A 234 17.75 21.09 4.78
CA ALA A 234 17.54 19.89 5.56
C ALA A 234 16.43 20.22 6.56
N THR A 235 15.30 19.51 6.49
CA THR A 235 14.35 19.51 7.60
C THR A 235 15.20 19.15 8.80
N PRO A 236 15.27 19.99 9.87
CA PRO A 236 15.77 19.47 11.13
C PRO A 236 14.97 18.21 11.34
N ALA A 237 15.60 17.04 11.44
CA ALA A 237 14.92 15.92 12.04
C ALA A 237 14.33 16.53 13.31
N THR A 238 13.01 16.67 13.40
CA THR A 238 12.40 16.91 14.70
C THR A 238 13.02 15.81 15.52
N ALA A 239 13.84 16.22 16.49
CA ALA A 239 14.61 15.33 17.33
C ALA A 239 13.63 14.65 18.29
N GLU A 240 12.58 14.02 17.75
CA GLU A 240 12.07 12.83 18.34
C GLU A 240 13.24 11.85 18.29
N GLU A 241 13.75 11.49 19.46
CA GLU A 241 14.62 10.32 19.55
C GLU A 241 13.94 9.19 18.77
N PRO A 242 14.68 8.46 17.92
CA PRO A 242 14.09 7.39 17.13
C PRO A 242 13.31 6.48 18.07
N ALA A 243 12.03 6.26 17.77
CA ALA A 243 11.14 5.49 18.62
C ALA A 243 11.82 4.21 19.09
N LYS A 244 11.78 3.92 20.39
CA LYS A 244 12.40 2.72 20.94
C LYS A 244 11.78 1.49 20.28
N THR A 245 12.63 0.68 19.64
CA THR A 245 12.22 -0.54 18.96
C THR A 245 13.08 -1.72 19.39
N ILE A 246 12.55 -2.92 19.18
CA ILE A 246 13.31 -4.17 19.16
C ILE A 246 13.33 -4.72 17.73
N LEU A 247 14.37 -5.46 17.37
CA LEU A 247 14.42 -6.15 16.08
C LEU A 247 13.65 -7.47 16.17
N VAL A 248 12.68 -7.65 15.28
CA VAL A 248 11.99 -8.93 15.08
C VAL A 248 12.32 -9.43 13.69
N ARG A 249 12.70 -10.71 13.60
CA ARG A 249 13.00 -11.35 12.33
C ARG A 249 11.71 -11.78 11.65
N SER A 250 11.62 -11.60 10.34
CA SER A 250 10.53 -12.16 9.53
C SER A 250 10.99 -12.51 8.11
N LYS A 251 10.31 -13.48 7.51
CA LYS A 251 10.45 -13.86 6.10
C LYS A 251 9.08 -13.90 5.43
N VAL A 252 9.01 -13.47 4.17
CA VAL A 252 7.73 -13.37 3.43
C VAL A 252 7.07 -14.74 3.25
N LYS A 253 7.88 -15.79 3.09
CA LYS A 253 7.47 -17.19 2.97
C LYS A 253 8.51 -18.10 3.61
N PRO A 254 8.17 -19.36 3.97
CA PRO A 254 9.10 -20.29 4.61
C PRO A 254 10.43 -20.50 3.86
N ASP A 255 10.40 -20.44 2.52
CA ASP A 255 11.53 -20.63 1.60
C ASP A 255 12.37 -19.36 1.37
N ARG A 256 12.09 -18.26 2.08
CA ARG A 256 12.74 -16.95 1.87
C ARG A 256 13.67 -16.60 3.02
N GLU A 257 14.57 -15.67 2.74
CA GLU A 257 15.53 -15.18 3.70
C GLU A 257 14.87 -14.40 4.84
N TRP A 258 15.45 -14.55 6.03
CA TRP A 258 15.10 -13.76 7.19
C TRP A 258 15.58 -12.32 7.01
N LYS A 259 14.72 -11.37 7.37
CA LYS A 259 15.06 -9.95 7.49
C LYS A 259 14.69 -9.46 8.88
N GLU A 260 15.41 -8.47 9.36
CA GLU A 260 15.13 -7.83 10.65
C GLU A 260 14.28 -6.58 10.44
N TYR A 261 13.25 -6.44 11.27
CA TYR A 261 12.32 -5.31 11.23
C TYR A 261 12.28 -4.63 12.60
N PRO A 262 12.54 -3.30 12.65
CA PRO A 262 12.27 -2.50 13.84
C PRO A 262 10.81 -2.63 14.25
N THR A 263 10.57 -3.02 15.49
CA THR A 263 9.26 -3.38 16.01
C THR A 263 8.98 -2.62 17.30
N ARG A 264 7.87 -1.88 17.32
CA ARG A 264 7.37 -1.18 18.51
C ARG A 264 6.47 -2.12 19.32
N THR A 265 6.62 -2.09 20.63
CA THR A 265 5.71 -2.77 21.56
C THR A 265 5.16 -1.75 22.54
N LEU A 266 4.07 -2.10 23.22
CA LEU A 266 3.41 -1.21 24.18
C LEU A 266 4.37 -0.73 25.28
N ASP A 267 5.28 -1.59 25.74
CA ASP A 267 6.26 -1.29 26.80
C ASP A 267 7.40 -0.37 26.33
N LEU A 268 7.54 -0.18 25.02
CA LEU A 268 8.56 0.70 24.43
C LEU A 268 8.00 2.09 24.08
N LEU A 269 6.70 2.34 24.32
CA LEU A 269 6.10 3.65 24.06
C LEU A 269 6.56 4.66 25.11
N GLU A 270 7.45 5.54 24.69
CA GLU A 270 7.97 6.62 25.52
C GLU A 270 6.88 7.59 25.99
N GLY A 271 6.86 7.93 27.28
CA GLY A 271 5.84 8.82 27.83
C GLY A 271 4.44 8.21 27.96
N TYR A 272 4.23 6.96 27.53
CA TYR A 272 2.98 6.24 27.80
C TYR A 272 3.05 5.50 29.14
N ALA A 273 2.10 5.77 30.02
CA ALA A 273 1.89 4.98 31.21
C ALA A 273 0.58 4.18 31.05
N LYS A 274 0.66 2.85 31.14
CA LYS A 274 -0.52 1.97 31.06
C LYS A 274 -1.57 2.39 32.08
N ALA A 275 -2.84 2.35 31.68
CA ALA A 275 -3.94 2.67 32.57
C ALA A 275 -3.95 1.71 33.77
N LYS A 276 -4.08 2.25 35.00
CA LYS A 276 -4.15 1.43 36.22
C LYS A 276 -5.32 0.45 36.15
N GLU A 277 -6.48 0.95 35.76
CA GLU A 277 -7.70 0.16 35.57
C GLU A 277 -8.17 0.22 34.11
N PRO A 278 -8.84 -0.84 33.58
CA PRO A 278 -9.45 -0.78 32.27
C PRO A 278 -10.51 0.32 32.22
N VAL A 279 -10.66 0.97 31.06
CA VAL A 279 -11.74 1.95 30.88
C VAL A 279 -13.12 1.26 30.95
N PRO A 280 -14.15 1.88 31.57
CA PRO A 280 -15.49 1.33 31.57
C PRO A 280 -16.08 1.28 30.15
N LEU A 281 -16.60 0.11 29.76
CA LEU A 281 -17.16 -0.13 28.43
C LEU A 281 -18.67 -0.37 28.47
N SER A 282 -19.35 0.02 27.40
CA SER A 282 -20.75 -0.28 27.15
C SER A 282 -20.94 -1.79 26.90
N LYS A 283 -22.20 -2.25 26.83
CA LYS A 283 -22.49 -3.64 26.45
C LYS A 283 -22.05 -4.02 25.02
N TYR A 284 -21.77 -3.01 24.19
CA TYR A 284 -21.23 -3.16 22.84
C TYR A 284 -19.71 -3.00 22.79
N GLY A 285 -19.06 -2.63 23.91
CA GLY A 285 -17.62 -2.43 23.97
C GLY A 285 -17.15 -1.00 23.64
N GLY A 286 -18.06 -0.04 23.52
CA GLY A 286 -17.76 1.39 23.37
C GLY A 286 -17.39 2.05 24.69
N TRP A 287 -16.64 3.14 24.66
CA TRP A 287 -16.11 3.80 25.84
C TRP A 287 -17.16 4.67 26.55
N LEU A 288 -17.64 4.24 27.72
CA LEU A 288 -18.71 4.92 28.47
C LEU A 288 -18.36 6.36 28.88
N GLY A 289 -17.08 6.67 29.04
CA GLY A 289 -16.61 8.01 29.41
C GLY A 289 -16.72 9.05 28.29
N LYS A 290 -16.98 8.64 27.04
CA LYS A 290 -17.07 9.53 25.87
C LYS A 290 -18.33 9.20 25.09
N ARG A 291 -19.45 9.83 25.48
CA ARG A 291 -20.80 9.56 24.96
C ARG A 291 -21.36 10.73 24.15
N TYR A 292 -22.05 10.39 23.08
CA TYR A 292 -22.68 11.25 22.06
C TYR A 292 -24.12 10.78 21.82
N GLU A 293 -24.78 11.30 20.78
CA GLU A 293 -26.14 10.89 20.42
C GLU A 293 -26.21 9.38 20.15
N ALA A 294 -27.15 8.73 20.83
CA ALA A 294 -27.44 7.31 20.72
C ALA A 294 -28.58 7.08 19.72
N THR A 295 -28.28 6.45 18.58
CA THR A 295 -29.25 6.20 17.50
C THR A 295 -29.85 4.79 17.56
N GLY A 296 -29.35 3.92 18.45
CA GLY A 296 -29.70 2.51 18.48
C GLY A 296 -28.93 1.64 17.48
N PHE A 297 -28.04 2.22 16.66
CA PHE A 297 -27.22 1.52 15.68
C PHE A 297 -25.78 2.04 15.67
N PHE A 298 -24.85 1.24 15.13
CA PHE A 298 -23.50 1.73 14.88
C PHE A 298 -23.51 2.80 13.77
N ARG A 299 -22.73 3.87 13.97
CA ARG A 299 -22.54 4.92 12.96
C ARG A 299 -21.08 5.40 12.94
N ALA A 300 -20.64 6.02 11.84
CA ALA A 300 -19.33 6.65 11.77
C ALA A 300 -19.43 8.16 12.02
N GLU A 301 -18.52 8.71 12.81
CA GLU A 301 -18.46 10.15 13.10
C GLU A 301 -17.01 10.62 13.25
N GLN A 302 -16.69 11.79 12.68
CA GLN A 302 -15.41 12.44 12.91
C GLN A 302 -15.54 13.41 14.08
N ILE A 303 -14.72 13.21 15.11
CA ILE A 303 -14.74 13.99 16.34
C ILE A 303 -13.30 14.38 16.67
N ASP A 304 -13.05 15.67 16.86
CA ASP A 304 -11.72 16.23 17.15
C ASP A 304 -10.66 15.82 16.11
N GLY A 305 -11.06 15.74 14.83
CA GLY A 305 -10.18 15.32 13.72
C GLY A 305 -9.95 13.82 13.60
N ARG A 306 -10.37 13.00 14.57
CA ARG A 306 -10.32 11.53 14.50
C ARG A 306 -11.67 10.94 14.11
N TRP A 307 -11.64 9.97 13.21
CA TRP A 307 -12.80 9.12 12.96
C TRP A 307 -13.01 8.10 14.06
N TRP A 308 -14.28 7.95 14.45
CA TRP A 308 -14.76 6.95 15.39
C TRP A 308 -15.92 6.20 14.77
N LEU A 309 -16.09 4.93 15.17
CA LEU A 309 -17.44 4.40 15.23
C LEU A 309 -18.10 4.92 16.51
N ILE A 310 -19.41 5.08 16.48
CA ILE A 310 -20.24 5.36 17.64
C ILE A 310 -21.16 4.16 17.81
N ASP A 311 -21.13 3.55 18.99
CA ASP A 311 -21.95 2.39 19.29
C ASP A 311 -23.44 2.76 19.46
N PRO A 312 -24.36 1.78 19.50
CA PRO A 312 -25.79 2.03 19.67
C PRO A 312 -26.18 2.83 20.93
N PHE A 313 -25.31 2.87 21.94
CA PHE A 313 -25.49 3.66 23.16
C PHE A 313 -24.88 5.06 23.07
N GLY A 314 -24.30 5.43 21.94
CA GLY A 314 -23.66 6.72 21.70
C GLY A 314 -22.20 6.78 22.12
N CYS A 315 -21.56 5.66 22.49
CA CYS A 315 -20.19 5.68 23.00
C CYS A 315 -19.16 5.60 21.86
N ARG A 316 -18.03 6.31 21.98
CA ARG A 316 -16.88 6.15 21.07
C ARG A 316 -16.47 4.67 21.00
N PHE A 317 -16.27 4.16 19.80
CA PHE A 317 -16.03 2.76 19.54
C PHE A 317 -14.90 2.58 18.51
N ILE A 318 -13.96 1.71 18.84
CA ILE A 318 -12.99 1.14 17.90
C ILE A 318 -13.30 -0.35 17.82
N HIS A 319 -13.56 -0.87 16.63
CA HIS A 319 -13.92 -2.28 16.46
C HIS A 319 -12.65 -3.14 16.53
N VAL A 320 -12.42 -3.78 17.67
CA VAL A 320 -11.28 -4.69 17.92
C VAL A 320 -11.83 -6.11 17.83
N GLY A 321 -11.67 -6.74 16.67
CA GLY A 321 -12.25 -8.05 16.44
C GLY A 321 -11.31 -9.11 15.89
N VAL A 322 -11.86 -10.31 15.77
CA VAL A 322 -11.23 -11.48 15.15
C VAL A 322 -12.17 -12.05 14.09
N GLY A 323 -11.62 -12.36 12.91
CA GLY A 323 -12.36 -12.97 11.81
C GLY A 323 -12.49 -14.48 11.94
N VAL A 324 -13.43 -15.05 11.18
CA VAL A 324 -13.60 -16.50 10.98
C VAL A 324 -13.86 -17.26 12.28
N VAL A 325 -14.67 -16.70 13.19
CA VAL A 325 -15.01 -17.39 14.44
C VAL A 325 -16.09 -18.43 14.19
N HIS A 326 -15.67 -19.68 13.97
CA HIS A 326 -16.54 -20.85 13.87
C HIS A 326 -15.77 -22.12 14.30
N PRO A 327 -16.46 -23.24 14.60
CA PRO A 327 -15.84 -24.50 15.07
C PRO A 327 -14.97 -25.30 14.08
N GLY A 328 -14.57 -24.74 12.95
CA GLY A 328 -13.89 -25.49 11.90
C GLY A 328 -14.79 -26.56 11.23
N SER A 329 -14.27 -27.19 10.17
CA SER A 329 -14.99 -28.21 9.38
C SER A 329 -14.24 -29.52 9.19
N SER A 330 -12.94 -29.56 9.49
CA SER A 330 -12.12 -30.77 9.37
C SER A 330 -12.55 -31.86 10.36
N ALA A 331 -12.15 -33.11 10.08
CA ALA A 331 -12.43 -34.22 10.98
C ALA A 331 -11.79 -34.00 12.36
N ASN A 332 -10.55 -33.52 12.40
CA ASN A 332 -9.82 -33.26 13.65
C ASN A 332 -10.44 -32.12 14.46
N MET A 333 -10.87 -31.03 13.79
CA MET A 333 -11.55 -29.92 14.45
C MET A 333 -12.91 -30.33 15.02
N LYS A 334 -13.67 -31.19 14.31
CA LYS A 334 -14.95 -31.74 14.79
C LYS A 334 -14.74 -32.65 15.99
N GLN A 335 -13.71 -33.49 15.98
CA GLN A 335 -13.36 -34.32 17.12
C GLN A 335 -12.97 -33.45 18.33
N ALA A 336 -12.06 -32.49 18.15
CA ALA A 336 -11.65 -31.59 19.22
C ALA A 336 -12.82 -30.73 19.76
N PHE A 337 -13.78 -30.37 18.90
CA PHE A 337 -14.99 -29.67 19.31
C PHE A 337 -15.83 -30.55 20.26
N ALA A 338 -16.07 -31.81 19.87
CA ALA A 338 -16.84 -32.75 20.66
C ALA A 338 -16.16 -33.04 22.01
N GLU A 339 -14.83 -33.20 22.02
CA GLU A 339 -14.06 -33.47 23.23
C GLU A 339 -14.02 -32.27 24.19
N LYS A 340 -13.84 -31.05 23.68
CA LYS A 340 -13.68 -29.86 24.51
C LYS A 340 -15.02 -29.26 24.96
N TYR A 341 -15.97 -29.13 24.04
CA TYR A 341 -17.19 -28.36 24.27
C TYR A 341 -18.44 -29.23 24.37
N GLY A 342 -18.48 -30.36 23.65
CA GLY A 342 -19.64 -31.24 23.57
C GLY A 342 -20.84 -30.68 22.82
N ASP A 343 -21.14 -29.38 22.96
CA ASP A 343 -22.27 -28.71 22.35
C ASP A 343 -22.00 -27.23 21.97
N ASP A 344 -22.90 -26.68 21.16
CA ASP A 344 -22.82 -25.34 20.57
C ASP A 344 -22.92 -24.21 21.60
N LYS A 345 -23.71 -24.40 22.66
CA LYS A 345 -23.92 -23.38 23.68
C LYS A 345 -22.69 -23.25 24.56
N THR A 346 -22.07 -24.36 24.91
CA THR A 346 -20.82 -24.43 25.65
C THR A 346 -19.69 -23.78 24.83
N TRP A 347 -19.55 -24.15 23.55
CA TRP A 347 -18.60 -23.49 22.63
C TRP A 347 -18.84 -21.99 22.54
N ALA A 348 -20.09 -21.56 22.32
CA ALA A 348 -20.43 -20.15 22.19
C ALA A 348 -20.09 -19.37 23.47
N THR A 349 -20.42 -19.92 24.64
CA THR A 349 -20.17 -19.31 25.95
C THR A 349 -18.68 -19.17 26.22
N GLU A 350 -17.92 -20.24 26.06
CA GLU A 350 -16.48 -20.24 26.33
C GLU A 350 -15.68 -19.43 25.31
N THR A 351 -16.04 -19.51 24.03
CA THR A 351 -15.41 -18.71 22.98
C THR A 351 -15.70 -17.22 23.20
N THR A 352 -16.95 -16.84 23.51
CA THR A 352 -17.30 -15.46 23.84
C THR A 352 -16.54 -14.96 25.08
N ARG A 353 -16.37 -15.81 26.09
CA ARG A 353 -15.59 -15.50 27.30
C ARG A 353 -14.12 -15.25 26.94
N LEU A 354 -13.49 -16.17 26.20
CA LEU A 354 -12.10 -16.04 25.74
C LEU A 354 -11.89 -14.72 24.99
N LEU A 355 -12.75 -14.40 24.03
CA LEU A 355 -12.64 -13.17 23.26
C LEU A 355 -12.74 -11.91 24.14
N LYS A 356 -13.65 -11.90 25.11
CA LYS A 356 -13.80 -10.78 26.07
C LYS A 356 -12.60 -10.67 27.02
N GLU A 357 -12.05 -11.80 27.48
CA GLU A 357 -10.84 -11.82 28.32
C GLU A 357 -9.61 -11.29 27.57
N LEU A 358 -9.55 -11.49 26.24
CA LEU A 358 -8.54 -10.92 25.35
C LEU A 358 -8.85 -9.48 24.89
N HIS A 359 -9.89 -8.85 25.47
CA HIS A 359 -10.36 -7.52 25.14
C HIS A 359 -10.75 -7.31 23.66
N PHE A 360 -11.14 -8.38 22.95
CA PHE A 360 -11.90 -8.23 21.71
C PHE A 360 -13.33 -7.80 22.04
N ASN A 361 -13.80 -6.79 21.32
CA ASN A 361 -15.15 -6.25 21.47
C ASN A 361 -16.06 -6.57 20.27
N GLY A 362 -15.60 -7.40 19.33
CA GLY A 362 -16.42 -7.80 18.19
C GLY A 362 -15.80 -8.91 17.34
N THR A 363 -16.46 -9.22 16.22
CA THR A 363 -16.05 -10.29 15.30
C THR A 363 -16.11 -9.83 13.85
N GLY A 364 -15.17 -10.35 13.05
CA GLY A 364 -15.02 -10.03 11.63
C GLY A 364 -15.79 -10.98 10.71
N GLY A 365 -15.46 -10.91 9.42
CA GLY A 365 -16.11 -11.73 8.38
C GLY A 365 -15.94 -13.24 8.62
N TRP A 366 -16.87 -14.05 8.08
CA TRP A 366 -16.88 -15.52 8.23
C TRP A 366 -17.08 -16.04 9.66
N THR A 367 -17.56 -15.18 10.56
CA THR A 367 -17.99 -15.59 11.88
C THR A 367 -19.39 -16.21 11.85
N ASP A 368 -19.55 -17.36 12.50
CA ASP A 368 -20.85 -17.97 12.78
C ASP A 368 -21.52 -17.25 13.96
N HIS A 369 -21.94 -16.02 13.70
CA HIS A 369 -22.56 -15.16 14.71
C HIS A 369 -23.81 -15.84 15.29
N LYS A 370 -24.65 -16.50 14.47
CA LYS A 370 -25.87 -17.18 14.94
C LYS A 370 -25.55 -18.21 16.03
N ARG A 371 -24.50 -19.02 15.85
CA ARG A 371 -24.06 -19.98 16.86
C ARG A 371 -23.44 -19.28 18.08
N LEU A 372 -22.64 -18.24 17.89
CA LEU A 372 -22.08 -17.43 18.99
C LEU A 372 -23.14 -16.76 19.87
N HIS A 373 -24.30 -16.38 19.30
CA HIS A 373 -25.41 -15.78 20.06
C HIS A 373 -26.00 -16.74 21.10
N LEU A 374 -25.78 -18.05 21.00
CA LEU A 374 -26.20 -19.03 22.01
C LEU A 374 -25.55 -18.78 23.39
N SER A 375 -24.46 -17.99 23.45
CA SER A 375 -23.86 -17.52 24.70
C SER A 375 -24.77 -16.61 25.54
N GLY A 376 -25.80 -16.01 24.93
CA GLY A 376 -26.63 -14.97 25.54
C GLY A 376 -25.89 -13.65 25.82
N LYS A 377 -24.63 -13.51 25.39
CA LYS A 377 -23.78 -12.33 25.62
C LYS A 377 -23.10 -11.89 24.32
N PRO A 378 -23.88 -11.50 23.29
CA PRO A 378 -23.36 -11.26 21.95
C PRO A 378 -22.22 -10.25 21.91
N LEU A 379 -21.36 -10.44 20.93
CA LEU A 379 -20.34 -9.49 20.50
C LEU A 379 -20.84 -8.80 19.22
N PRO A 380 -20.59 -7.50 19.05
CA PRO A 380 -20.73 -6.83 17.77
C PRO A 380 -20.13 -7.64 16.62
N TYR A 381 -20.80 -7.67 15.47
CA TYR A 381 -20.39 -8.50 14.34
C TYR A 381 -20.71 -7.85 12.99
N VAL A 382 -20.15 -8.42 11.92
CA VAL A 382 -20.36 -7.96 10.55
C VAL A 382 -21.06 -9.03 9.72
N VAL A 383 -21.96 -8.60 8.84
CA VAL A 383 -22.68 -9.48 7.91
C VAL A 383 -21.99 -9.46 6.55
N ARG A 384 -21.96 -10.59 5.84
CA ARG A 384 -21.35 -10.71 4.51
C ARG A 384 -22.37 -11.21 3.49
N MET A 385 -22.38 -10.62 2.30
CA MET A 385 -23.37 -10.95 1.26
C MET A 385 -22.80 -11.70 0.05
N ASN A 386 -21.56 -11.42 -0.37
CA ASN A 386 -20.92 -11.97 -1.59
C ASN A 386 -21.68 -11.60 -2.89
N LEU A 387 -22.01 -10.32 -3.08
CA LEU A 387 -22.88 -9.87 -4.17
C LEU A 387 -22.26 -10.10 -5.56
N MET A 388 -21.06 -9.58 -5.81
CA MET A 388 -20.39 -9.76 -7.11
C MET A 388 -19.92 -11.18 -7.33
N SER A 389 -19.30 -11.79 -6.32
CA SER A 389 -18.83 -13.19 -6.43
C SER A 389 -19.98 -14.19 -6.57
N GLY A 390 -21.11 -13.95 -5.89
CA GLY A 390 -22.34 -14.71 -6.05
C GLY A 390 -22.95 -14.57 -7.42
N PHE A 391 -22.96 -13.35 -7.96
CA PHE A 391 -23.42 -13.09 -9.32
C PHE A 391 -22.52 -13.75 -10.38
N GLY A 392 -21.20 -13.66 -10.22
CA GLY A 392 -20.25 -14.34 -11.09
C GLY A 392 -20.43 -15.87 -11.09
N ARG A 393 -20.69 -16.47 -9.92
CA ARG A 393 -21.02 -17.90 -9.83
C ARG A 393 -22.31 -18.23 -10.56
N LYS A 394 -23.35 -17.39 -10.43
CA LYS A 394 -24.63 -17.57 -11.16
C LYS A 394 -24.42 -17.55 -12.68
N LEU A 395 -23.49 -16.72 -13.18
CA LEU A 395 -23.15 -16.63 -14.59
C LEU A 395 -22.17 -17.72 -15.06
N GLY A 396 -21.57 -18.49 -14.15
CA GLY A 396 -20.57 -19.50 -14.49
C GLY A 396 -19.23 -18.92 -14.96
N VAL A 397 -18.89 -17.69 -14.55
CA VAL A 397 -17.67 -16.97 -14.99
C VAL A 397 -16.61 -16.86 -13.89
N THR A 398 -16.69 -17.71 -12.87
CA THR A 398 -15.78 -17.69 -11.71
C THR A 398 -14.96 -18.96 -11.59
N HIS A 399 -13.77 -18.85 -11.02
CA HIS A 399 -12.91 -19.97 -10.65
C HIS A 399 -12.26 -19.72 -9.27
N ALA A 400 -11.73 -20.77 -8.65
CA ALA A 400 -11.05 -20.65 -7.37
C ALA A 400 -9.64 -20.05 -7.55
N VAL A 401 -9.30 -19.07 -6.73
CA VAL A 401 -7.93 -18.55 -6.57
C VAL A 401 -7.62 -18.43 -5.08
N PRO A 402 -6.34 -18.46 -4.65
CA PRO A 402 -6.01 -18.36 -3.24
C PRO A 402 -6.53 -17.07 -2.60
N GLY A 403 -7.38 -17.22 -1.58
CA GLY A 403 -7.90 -16.14 -0.73
C GLY A 403 -9.21 -15.50 -1.21
N HIS A 404 -9.58 -15.64 -2.50
CA HIS A 404 -10.74 -14.94 -3.06
C HIS A 404 -11.37 -15.66 -4.27
N THR A 405 -12.44 -15.08 -4.81
CA THR A 405 -13.09 -15.58 -6.04
C THR A 405 -12.40 -14.97 -7.25
N GLY A 406 -11.89 -15.83 -8.14
CA GLY A 406 -11.37 -15.42 -9.44
C GLY A 406 -12.50 -15.31 -10.47
N PHE A 407 -12.33 -14.43 -11.44
CA PHE A 407 -13.24 -14.22 -12.56
C PHE A 407 -12.51 -14.49 -13.87
N GLU A 408 -13.25 -14.93 -14.89
CA GLU A 408 -12.71 -15.14 -16.23
C GLU A 408 -11.97 -13.88 -16.72
N LEU A 409 -10.70 -14.03 -17.11
CA LEU A 409 -9.78 -12.95 -17.47
C LEU A 409 -9.67 -11.81 -16.42
N GLU A 410 -9.93 -12.07 -15.13
CA GLU A 410 -9.99 -11.04 -14.07
C GLU A 410 -11.06 -9.96 -14.33
N CYS A 411 -12.14 -10.32 -15.04
CA CYS A 411 -13.23 -9.40 -15.37
C CYS A 411 -14.46 -9.65 -14.50
N ILE A 412 -14.69 -8.79 -13.51
CA ILE A 412 -15.95 -8.82 -12.74
C ILE A 412 -17.14 -8.44 -13.66
N PRO A 413 -18.26 -9.18 -13.66
CA PRO A 413 -19.36 -8.94 -14.59
C PRO A 413 -20.26 -7.75 -14.22
N VAL A 414 -19.68 -6.62 -13.81
CA VAL A 414 -20.38 -5.44 -13.28
C VAL A 414 -21.26 -4.71 -14.31
N PHE A 415 -20.93 -4.82 -15.60
CA PHE A 415 -21.72 -4.21 -16.68
C PHE A 415 -22.84 -5.11 -17.18
N HIS A 416 -22.97 -6.33 -16.64
CA HIS A 416 -24.08 -7.20 -17.00
C HIS A 416 -25.42 -6.56 -16.54
N PRO A 417 -26.45 -6.51 -17.39
CA PRO A 417 -27.70 -5.80 -17.10
C PRO A 417 -28.46 -6.38 -15.90
N ASP A 418 -28.31 -7.68 -15.63
CA ASP A 418 -28.98 -8.34 -14.49
C ASP A 418 -28.31 -8.11 -13.12
N PHE A 419 -27.12 -7.52 -13.07
CA PHE A 419 -26.39 -7.36 -11.80
C PHE A 419 -27.14 -6.49 -10.78
N PRO A 420 -27.77 -5.35 -11.14
CA PRO A 420 -28.62 -4.59 -10.22
C PRO A 420 -29.76 -5.40 -9.61
N SER A 421 -30.57 -6.06 -10.44
CA SER A 421 -31.70 -6.85 -9.95
C SER A 421 -31.25 -8.06 -9.12
N TYR A 422 -30.10 -8.64 -9.43
CA TYR A 422 -29.48 -9.65 -8.56
C TYR A 422 -29.15 -9.08 -7.17
N CYS A 423 -28.52 -7.89 -7.11
CA CYS A 423 -28.20 -7.25 -5.84
C CYS A 423 -29.46 -6.94 -5.01
N GLU A 424 -30.51 -6.41 -5.64
CA GLU A 424 -31.79 -6.15 -4.97
C GLU A 424 -32.41 -7.42 -4.40
N GLU A 425 -32.37 -8.53 -5.15
CA GLU A 425 -32.88 -9.82 -4.68
C GLU A 425 -32.07 -10.34 -3.48
N GLN A 426 -30.73 -10.32 -3.56
CA GLN A 426 -29.89 -10.78 -2.45
C GLN A 426 -30.00 -9.87 -1.21
N ALA A 427 -30.20 -8.57 -1.39
CA ALA A 427 -30.37 -7.59 -0.32
C ALA A 427 -31.58 -7.88 0.58
N LYS A 428 -32.61 -8.59 0.08
CA LYS A 428 -33.76 -9.02 0.89
C LYS A 428 -33.35 -9.86 2.12
N ALA A 429 -32.21 -10.57 2.05
CA ALA A 429 -31.69 -11.31 3.19
C ALA A 429 -31.33 -10.41 4.40
N MET A 430 -31.15 -9.09 4.19
CA MET A 430 -30.88 -8.14 5.27
C MET A 430 -32.08 -7.91 6.19
N ALA A 431 -33.29 -8.29 5.78
CA ALA A 431 -34.45 -8.25 6.66
C ALA A 431 -34.26 -9.03 7.97
N ALA A 432 -33.40 -10.06 7.98
CA ALA A 432 -33.06 -10.84 9.17
C ALA A 432 -32.17 -10.09 10.18
N TYR A 433 -31.53 -8.99 9.75
CA TYR A 433 -30.52 -8.25 10.52
C TYR A 433 -30.88 -6.79 10.75
N ARG A 434 -31.83 -6.23 9.98
CA ARG A 434 -32.11 -4.79 9.86
C ARG A 434 -32.33 -4.02 11.17
N ASP A 435 -32.77 -4.72 12.21
CA ASP A 435 -33.10 -4.16 13.53
C ASP A 435 -32.16 -4.68 14.63
N ASP A 436 -31.13 -5.47 14.30
CA ASP A 436 -30.17 -6.00 15.28
C ASP A 436 -29.06 -4.98 15.60
N PRO A 437 -29.06 -4.37 16.80
CA PRO A 437 -28.09 -3.34 17.15
C PRO A 437 -26.65 -3.86 17.30
N TYR A 438 -26.42 -5.19 17.27
CA TYR A 438 -25.07 -5.76 17.31
C TYR A 438 -24.41 -5.84 15.93
N VAL A 439 -25.13 -5.58 14.84
CA VAL A 439 -24.52 -5.53 13.51
C VAL A 439 -23.77 -4.21 13.36
N VAL A 440 -22.45 -4.29 13.25
CA VAL A 440 -21.60 -3.12 12.99
C VAL A 440 -21.79 -2.67 11.55
N GLY A 441 -21.91 -3.62 10.61
CA GLY A 441 -22.22 -3.32 9.22
C GLY A 441 -22.02 -4.49 8.28
N ILE A 442 -22.05 -4.18 6.99
CA ILE A 442 -22.20 -5.16 5.91
C ILE A 442 -21.00 -5.10 4.97
N TYR A 443 -20.37 -6.25 4.75
CA TYR A 443 -19.45 -6.47 3.63
C TYR A 443 -20.22 -6.96 2.42
N SER A 444 -20.05 -6.27 1.29
CA SER A 444 -20.67 -6.69 0.03
C SER A 444 -19.95 -7.90 -0.58
N ASP A 445 -18.62 -7.90 -0.54
CA ASP A 445 -17.75 -8.95 -1.08
C ASP A 445 -16.41 -9.00 -0.34
N ASN A 446 -15.49 -9.85 -0.80
CA ASN A 446 -14.11 -9.96 -0.32
C ASN A 446 -13.13 -9.91 -1.49
N GLU A 447 -12.13 -9.03 -1.43
CA GLU A 447 -10.97 -9.01 -2.33
C GLU A 447 -11.33 -9.13 -3.82
N LEU A 448 -12.28 -8.32 -4.28
CA LEU A 448 -12.65 -8.30 -5.69
C LEU A 448 -11.43 -8.00 -6.57
N GLN A 449 -11.24 -8.79 -7.62
CA GLN A 449 -10.15 -8.58 -8.57
C GLN A 449 -10.27 -7.20 -9.23
N THR A 450 -9.13 -6.54 -9.45
CA THR A 450 -9.08 -5.24 -10.12
C THR A 450 -9.57 -5.38 -11.56
N PRO A 451 -10.61 -4.64 -12.00
CA PRO A 451 -11.03 -4.64 -13.39
C PRO A 451 -9.91 -4.13 -14.30
N LYS A 452 -9.52 -4.93 -15.30
CA LYS A 452 -8.43 -4.60 -16.24
C LYS A 452 -9.00 -4.34 -17.63
N LEU A 453 -8.92 -3.09 -18.10
CA LEU A 453 -9.42 -2.69 -19.42
C LEU A 453 -8.97 -3.62 -20.55
N ASP A 454 -7.68 -3.93 -20.60
CA ASP A 454 -7.09 -4.82 -21.61
C ASP A 454 -7.72 -6.22 -21.63
N ASN A 455 -8.18 -6.72 -20.48
CA ASN A 455 -8.80 -8.03 -20.37
C ASN A 455 -10.29 -7.98 -20.73
N TYR A 456 -10.99 -6.89 -20.39
CA TYR A 456 -12.39 -6.71 -20.81
C TYR A 456 -12.51 -6.67 -22.34
N LEU A 457 -11.53 -6.09 -23.03
CA LEU A 457 -11.47 -6.06 -24.49
C LEU A 457 -11.12 -7.42 -25.14
N LYS A 458 -10.79 -8.44 -24.34
CA LYS A 458 -10.53 -9.83 -24.79
C LYS A 458 -11.68 -10.78 -24.48
N LEU A 459 -12.70 -10.32 -23.77
CA LEU A 459 -13.90 -11.11 -23.49
C LEU A 459 -14.60 -11.51 -24.78
N ASP A 460 -15.23 -12.68 -24.80
CA ASP A 460 -15.93 -13.22 -25.96
C ASP A 460 -17.28 -12.51 -26.17
N PRO A 461 -17.44 -11.68 -27.23
CA PRO A 461 -18.69 -10.97 -27.48
C PRO A 461 -19.82 -11.89 -27.97
N SER A 462 -19.54 -13.16 -28.28
CA SER A 462 -20.56 -14.16 -28.59
C SER A 462 -21.15 -14.81 -27.34
N ASN A 463 -20.44 -14.75 -26.21
CA ASN A 463 -20.90 -15.28 -24.93
C ASN A 463 -21.82 -14.25 -24.22
N PRO A 464 -23.10 -14.56 -23.97
CA PRO A 464 -24.04 -13.62 -23.35
C PRO A 464 -23.61 -13.12 -21.95
N ALA A 465 -22.90 -13.95 -21.18
CA ALA A 465 -22.43 -13.56 -19.84
C ALA A 465 -21.27 -12.55 -19.91
N GLN A 466 -20.49 -12.56 -20.99
CA GLN A 466 -19.30 -11.73 -21.16
C GLN A 466 -19.56 -10.49 -22.02
N LYS A 467 -20.41 -10.62 -23.05
CA LYS A 467 -20.71 -9.59 -24.04
C LYS A 467 -20.99 -8.20 -23.46
N PRO A 468 -21.85 -8.02 -22.43
CA PRO A 468 -22.11 -6.68 -21.89
C PRO A 468 -20.87 -5.99 -21.32
N ASN A 469 -19.94 -6.77 -20.76
CA ASN A 469 -18.70 -6.24 -20.20
C ASN A 469 -17.71 -5.85 -21.30
N TYR A 470 -17.60 -6.67 -22.36
CA TYR A 470 -16.84 -6.31 -23.56
C TYR A 470 -17.36 -5.00 -24.19
N GLU A 471 -18.66 -4.92 -24.44
CA GLU A 471 -19.28 -3.77 -25.09
C GLU A 471 -19.13 -2.49 -24.27
N ALA A 472 -19.29 -2.58 -22.94
CA ALA A 472 -19.09 -1.44 -22.05
C ALA A 472 -17.64 -0.93 -22.06
N ALA A 473 -16.65 -1.84 -22.04
CA ALA A 473 -15.24 -1.46 -22.09
C ALA A 473 -14.85 -0.84 -23.43
N LEU A 474 -15.32 -1.42 -24.54
CA LEU A 474 -15.10 -0.88 -25.88
C LEU A 474 -15.73 0.50 -26.05
N ALA A 475 -16.98 0.67 -25.59
CA ALA A 475 -17.66 1.97 -25.63
C ALA A 475 -16.93 3.02 -24.79
N TRP A 476 -16.48 2.66 -23.59
CA TRP A 476 -15.71 3.54 -22.71
C TRP A 476 -14.40 4.01 -23.37
N LEU A 477 -13.64 3.09 -23.97
CA LEU A 477 -12.38 3.43 -24.64
C LEU A 477 -12.61 4.31 -25.87
N ARG A 478 -13.63 4.01 -26.69
CA ARG A 478 -13.99 4.82 -27.86
C ARG A 478 -14.35 6.25 -27.50
N ASP A 479 -15.18 6.43 -26.47
CA ASP A 479 -15.54 7.77 -26.00
C ASP A 479 -14.33 8.52 -25.47
N ARG A 480 -13.51 7.85 -24.66
CA ARG A 480 -12.31 8.43 -24.07
C ARG A 480 -11.29 8.88 -25.11
N LYS A 481 -11.11 8.09 -26.18
CA LYS A 481 -10.17 8.39 -27.27
C LYS A 481 -10.78 9.26 -28.36
N LYS A 482 -12.10 9.53 -28.30
CA LYS A 482 -12.88 10.20 -29.35
C LYS A 482 -12.62 9.56 -30.73
N LYS A 483 -12.54 8.23 -30.76
CA LYS A 483 -12.14 7.40 -31.91
C LYS A 483 -13.01 6.14 -31.98
N SER A 484 -13.49 5.77 -33.16
CA SER A 484 -14.31 4.57 -33.37
C SER A 484 -13.48 3.29 -33.49
N ASP A 485 -12.32 3.37 -34.13
CA ASP A 485 -11.39 2.26 -34.36
C ASP A 485 -10.25 2.27 -33.33
N VAL A 486 -10.54 1.84 -32.11
CA VAL A 486 -9.57 1.79 -31.01
C VAL A 486 -8.83 0.46 -30.98
N SER A 487 -7.53 0.49 -30.66
CA SER A 487 -6.68 -0.68 -30.54
C SER A 487 -5.92 -0.70 -29.20
N ALA A 488 -5.15 -1.76 -28.95
CA ALA A 488 -4.36 -1.90 -27.71
C ALA A 488 -3.29 -0.80 -27.57
N GLU A 489 -2.77 -0.31 -28.70
CA GLU A 489 -1.80 0.78 -28.78
C GLU A 489 -2.37 2.12 -28.30
N ASP A 490 -3.70 2.29 -28.34
CA ASP A 490 -4.36 3.50 -27.85
C ASP A 490 -4.43 3.52 -26.30
N ILE A 491 -4.13 2.40 -25.60
CA ILE A 491 -4.34 2.24 -24.15
C ILE A 491 -3.10 2.65 -23.33
N SER A 492 -3.20 3.79 -22.66
CA SER A 492 -2.23 4.28 -21.67
C SER A 492 -2.39 3.62 -20.29
N MET A 493 -1.40 3.82 -19.40
CA MET A 493 -1.52 3.40 -17.99
C MET A 493 -2.71 4.10 -17.30
N MET A 494 -2.93 5.39 -17.58
CA MET A 494 -4.04 6.14 -16.99
C MET A 494 -5.40 5.60 -17.41
N ASP A 495 -5.54 5.17 -18.67
CA ASP A 495 -6.80 4.54 -19.12
C ASP A 495 -7.12 3.27 -18.32
N ARG A 496 -6.11 2.46 -18.02
CA ARG A 496 -6.26 1.23 -17.22
C ARG A 496 -6.72 1.54 -15.79
N LEU A 497 -6.08 2.53 -15.16
CA LEU A 497 -6.38 2.92 -13.79
C LEU A 497 -7.77 3.55 -13.66
N GLU A 498 -8.12 4.44 -14.59
CA GLU A 498 -9.43 5.10 -14.60
C GLU A 498 -10.57 4.14 -14.97
N PHE A 499 -10.35 3.20 -15.90
CA PHE A 499 -11.34 2.17 -16.20
C PHE A 499 -11.66 1.31 -14.97
N ALA A 500 -10.64 0.94 -14.18
CA ALA A 500 -10.87 0.22 -12.94
C ALA A 500 -11.72 1.02 -11.95
N GLY A 501 -11.46 2.33 -11.82
CA GLY A 501 -12.31 3.24 -11.04
C GLY A 501 -13.75 3.32 -11.57
N TYR A 502 -13.92 3.43 -12.90
CA TYR A 502 -15.23 3.45 -13.55
C TYR A 502 -16.05 2.17 -13.30
N ALA A 503 -15.42 1.00 -13.42
CA ALA A 503 -16.06 -0.27 -13.12
C ALA A 503 -16.43 -0.41 -11.62
N PHE A 504 -15.54 0.01 -10.71
CA PHE A 504 -15.82 -0.01 -9.28
C PHE A 504 -16.88 1.02 -8.85
N GLU A 505 -16.95 2.20 -9.48
CA GLU A 505 -18.00 3.20 -9.20
C GLU A 505 -19.37 2.58 -9.46
N ARG A 506 -19.53 1.95 -10.64
CA ARG A 506 -20.77 1.24 -10.98
C ARG A 506 -21.10 0.16 -9.96
N TYR A 507 -20.11 -0.62 -9.54
CA TYR A 507 -20.28 -1.65 -8.52
C TYR A 507 -20.78 -1.06 -7.19
N PHE A 508 -20.05 -0.08 -6.64
CA PHE A 508 -20.35 0.50 -5.34
C PHE A 508 -21.71 1.18 -5.32
N ARG A 509 -22.08 1.90 -6.38
CA ARG A 509 -23.40 2.50 -6.52
C ARG A 509 -24.51 1.47 -6.43
N ILE A 510 -24.47 0.45 -7.30
CA ILE A 510 -25.50 -0.60 -7.36
C ILE A 510 -25.63 -1.33 -6.02
N VAL A 511 -24.50 -1.68 -5.42
CA VAL A 511 -24.47 -2.43 -4.17
C VAL A 511 -24.97 -1.60 -3.00
N ALA A 512 -24.50 -0.36 -2.86
CA ALA A 512 -24.92 0.53 -1.79
C ALA A 512 -26.42 0.86 -1.88
N GLU A 513 -26.93 1.13 -3.08
CA GLU A 513 -28.36 1.36 -3.31
C GLU A 513 -29.20 0.14 -2.89
N ALA A 514 -28.78 -1.07 -3.27
CA ALA A 514 -29.48 -2.30 -2.90
C ALA A 514 -29.45 -2.55 -1.38
N ILE A 515 -28.28 -2.42 -0.75
CA ILE A 515 -28.10 -2.60 0.70
C ILE A 515 -28.94 -1.56 1.46
N LYS A 516 -28.78 -0.27 1.18
CA LYS A 516 -29.45 0.81 1.92
C LYS A 516 -30.96 0.82 1.75
N ARG A 517 -31.48 0.31 0.62
CA ARG A 517 -32.92 0.12 0.44
C ARG A 517 -33.48 -0.99 1.33
N ALA A 518 -32.72 -2.08 1.51
CA ALA A 518 -33.14 -3.19 2.36
C ALA A 518 -32.88 -2.93 3.85
N ASP A 519 -31.81 -2.20 4.16
CA ASP A 519 -31.32 -1.91 5.50
C ASP A 519 -30.74 -0.47 5.55
N PRO A 520 -31.56 0.52 5.95
CA PRO A 520 -31.11 1.91 6.03
C PRO A 520 -30.26 2.20 7.27
N ASN A 521 -30.22 1.30 8.25
CA ASN A 521 -29.64 1.57 9.57
C ASN A 521 -28.16 1.19 9.64
N HIS A 522 -27.79 0.02 9.12
CA HIS A 522 -26.44 -0.51 9.27
C HIS A 522 -25.43 0.12 8.30
N LEU A 523 -24.17 0.18 8.72
CA LEU A 523 -23.06 0.69 7.92
C LEU A 523 -22.82 -0.21 6.69
N TYR A 524 -22.65 0.39 5.53
CA TYR A 524 -22.04 -0.29 4.39
C TYR A 524 -20.51 -0.13 4.48
N ILE A 525 -19.80 -1.25 4.74
CA ILE A 525 -18.36 -1.27 5.04
C ILE A 525 -17.52 -1.65 3.79
N GLY A 526 -18.13 -1.68 2.61
CA GLY A 526 -17.43 -1.92 1.35
C GLY A 526 -17.12 -3.40 1.05
N SER A 527 -16.13 -3.60 0.17
CA SER A 527 -15.82 -4.92 -0.45
C SER A 527 -14.43 -5.47 -0.07
N ARG A 528 -13.82 -4.97 1.01
CA ARG A 528 -12.54 -5.44 1.57
C ARG A 528 -11.40 -5.37 0.54
N PHE A 529 -10.90 -4.17 0.28
CA PHE A 529 -9.84 -3.94 -0.69
C PHE A 529 -8.58 -4.76 -0.37
N MET A 530 -7.98 -5.35 -1.40
CA MET A 530 -6.64 -5.93 -1.36
C MET A 530 -5.68 -5.16 -2.26
N SER A 531 -4.38 -5.45 -2.18
CA SER A 531 -3.46 -5.03 -3.22
C SER A 531 -3.78 -5.79 -4.52
N PRO A 532 -3.85 -5.13 -5.69
CA PRO A 532 -3.44 -3.76 -5.97
C PRO A 532 -4.57 -2.70 -5.88
N ASN A 533 -5.82 -3.06 -5.53
CA ASN A 533 -6.96 -2.14 -5.50
C ASN A 533 -6.68 -0.88 -4.68
N PHE A 534 -6.17 -1.04 -3.45
CA PHE A 534 -5.90 0.12 -2.59
C PHE A 534 -4.74 1.00 -3.05
N ARG A 535 -4.00 0.60 -4.10
CA ARG A 535 -2.98 1.42 -4.76
C ARG A 535 -3.54 2.25 -5.92
N ASN A 536 -4.77 1.98 -6.36
CA ASN A 536 -5.39 2.74 -7.43
C ASN A 536 -6.29 3.85 -6.84
N PRO A 537 -5.94 5.13 -6.99
CA PRO A 537 -6.69 6.23 -6.41
C PRO A 537 -8.11 6.39 -6.95
N PHE A 538 -8.37 5.95 -8.19
CA PHE A 538 -9.70 6.04 -8.78
C PHE A 538 -10.69 5.06 -8.15
N ILE A 539 -10.19 3.95 -7.58
CA ILE A 539 -11.01 2.98 -6.84
C ILE A 539 -11.43 3.56 -5.49
N TRP A 540 -10.53 4.27 -4.80
CA TRP A 540 -10.87 4.99 -3.57
C TRP A 540 -11.92 6.08 -3.80
N LYS A 541 -11.74 6.89 -4.86
CA LYS A 541 -12.72 7.91 -5.26
C LYS A 541 -14.07 7.29 -5.63
N ALA A 542 -14.06 6.11 -6.26
CA ALA A 542 -15.27 5.37 -6.59
C ALA A 542 -16.04 4.87 -5.35
N ALA A 543 -15.34 4.48 -4.27
CA ALA A 543 -15.98 4.01 -3.04
C ALA A 543 -16.55 5.14 -2.17
N ALA A 544 -15.92 6.32 -2.19
CA ALA A 544 -16.18 7.42 -1.27
C ALA A 544 -17.64 7.90 -1.16
N PRO A 545 -18.43 7.98 -2.25
CA PRO A 545 -19.82 8.42 -2.17
C PRO A 545 -20.75 7.40 -1.53
N TYR A 546 -20.34 6.12 -1.48
CA TYR A 546 -21.24 5.00 -1.24
C TYR A 546 -20.95 4.26 0.07
N CYS A 547 -19.67 4.13 0.45
CA CYS A 547 -19.28 3.44 1.68
C CYS A 547 -19.38 4.38 2.88
N ASP A 548 -19.91 3.89 4.00
CA ASP A 548 -19.85 4.61 5.28
C ASP A 548 -18.47 4.43 5.95
N VAL A 549 -17.87 3.25 5.75
CA VAL A 549 -16.52 2.87 6.18
C VAL A 549 -15.91 2.03 5.04
N VAL A 550 -14.61 2.16 4.76
CA VAL A 550 -13.94 1.35 3.73
C VAL A 550 -13.12 0.23 4.36
N ALA A 551 -13.51 -1.02 4.14
CA ALA A 551 -12.74 -2.19 4.55
C ALA A 551 -11.49 -2.42 3.69
N VAL A 552 -10.36 -2.74 4.33
CA VAL A 552 -9.08 -3.06 3.67
C VAL A 552 -8.45 -4.31 4.29
N ASN A 553 -8.11 -5.30 3.48
CA ASN A 553 -7.24 -6.43 3.83
C ASN A 553 -5.80 -6.01 3.58
N TYR A 554 -5.03 -5.74 4.64
CA TYR A 554 -3.77 -5.01 4.54
C TYR A 554 -2.56 -5.91 4.84
N TYR A 555 -2.20 -6.69 3.84
CA TYR A 555 -1.05 -7.60 3.85
C TYR A 555 0.18 -7.00 3.16
N GLY A 556 1.34 -7.64 3.35
CA GLY A 556 2.57 -7.34 2.61
C GLY A 556 3.42 -6.22 3.20
N CYS A 557 3.16 -5.83 4.45
CA CYS A 557 3.97 -4.88 5.21
C CYS A 557 4.16 -5.37 6.65
N TRP A 558 5.22 -4.91 7.31
CA TRP A 558 5.50 -5.23 8.72
C TRP A 558 4.57 -4.47 9.68
N GLY A 559 4.20 -3.24 9.33
CA GLY A 559 3.22 -2.42 10.01
C GLY A 559 2.45 -1.55 9.00
N PRO A 560 1.34 -0.93 9.40
CA PRO A 560 0.59 -0.03 8.54
C PRO A 560 1.46 1.18 8.19
N ARG A 561 1.47 1.57 6.92
CA ARG A 561 2.22 2.74 6.44
C ARG A 561 1.34 3.98 6.63
N LEU A 562 1.67 4.82 7.61
CA LEU A 562 0.81 5.96 8.01
C LEU A 562 0.63 6.98 6.88
N ASP A 563 1.65 7.18 6.05
CA ASP A 563 1.59 8.01 4.84
C ASP A 563 0.57 7.48 3.84
N GLU A 564 0.53 6.17 3.61
CA GLU A 564 -0.43 5.51 2.74
C GLU A 564 -1.86 5.59 3.29
N VAL A 565 -2.04 5.37 4.59
CA VAL A 565 -3.34 5.50 5.25
C VAL A 565 -3.85 6.94 5.19
N ALA A 566 -2.98 7.93 5.44
CA ALA A 566 -3.31 9.35 5.31
C ALA A 566 -3.66 9.71 3.86
N TYR A 567 -2.93 9.18 2.89
CA TYR A 567 -3.22 9.38 1.48
C TYR A 567 -4.60 8.83 1.08
N TRP A 568 -4.98 7.64 1.54
CA TRP A 568 -6.32 7.10 1.29
C TRP A 568 -7.43 8.04 1.78
N GLN A 569 -7.23 8.70 2.93
CA GLN A 569 -8.18 9.68 3.46
C GLN A 569 -8.34 10.90 2.53
N THR A 570 -7.28 11.31 1.82
CA THR A 570 -7.35 12.40 0.84
C THR A 570 -8.19 12.03 -0.40
N LEU A 571 -8.26 10.74 -0.72
CA LEU A 571 -9.01 10.22 -1.87
C LEU A 571 -10.46 9.86 -1.51
N CYS A 572 -10.66 9.42 -0.29
CA CYS A 572 -11.92 8.96 0.26
C CYS A 572 -12.05 9.53 1.68
N PRO A 573 -12.80 10.62 1.89
CA PRO A 573 -12.98 11.26 3.21
C PRO A 573 -13.95 10.46 4.10
N ARG A 574 -13.72 9.15 4.20
CA ARG A 574 -14.45 8.18 5.02
C ARG A 574 -13.44 7.41 5.85
N PRO A 575 -13.83 6.92 7.03
CA PRO A 575 -12.97 6.08 7.84
C PRO A 575 -12.64 4.76 7.14
N ILE A 576 -11.50 4.19 7.52
CA ILE A 576 -11.13 2.84 7.11
C ILE A 576 -11.24 1.84 8.26
N MET A 577 -11.40 0.56 7.92
CA MET A 577 -11.28 -0.54 8.86
C MET A 577 -10.33 -1.59 8.27
N ILE A 578 -9.30 -2.00 9.01
CA ILE A 578 -8.37 -3.04 8.56
C ILE A 578 -8.95 -4.41 8.84
N THR A 579 -9.49 -5.07 7.83
CA THR A 579 -10.33 -6.24 8.02
C THR A 579 -9.61 -7.58 7.93
N GLU A 580 -8.33 -7.58 7.56
CA GLU A 580 -7.40 -8.69 7.73
C GLU A 580 -5.94 -8.22 7.79
N PHE A 581 -5.19 -8.82 8.70
CA PHE A 581 -3.73 -8.81 8.78
C PHE A 581 -3.31 -9.97 9.71
N TYR A 582 -2.17 -10.61 9.44
CA TYR A 582 -1.59 -11.62 10.34
C TYR A 582 -0.13 -11.97 9.97
N VAL A 583 0.54 -12.66 10.89
CA VAL A 583 1.79 -13.40 10.70
C VAL A 583 1.68 -14.80 11.32
N LYS A 584 2.57 -15.69 10.90
CA LYS A 584 2.61 -17.12 11.23
C LYS A 584 3.86 -17.46 12.04
N GLY A 585 3.72 -18.20 13.13
CA GLY A 585 4.84 -18.65 13.97
C GLY A 585 5.47 -19.92 13.41
N GLU A 586 6.77 -19.92 13.18
CA GLU A 586 7.51 -21.12 12.73
C GLU A 586 7.53 -22.21 13.82
N ASP A 587 7.55 -21.81 15.09
CA ASP A 587 7.47 -22.66 16.28
C ASP A 587 6.11 -23.37 16.46
N SER A 588 5.10 -23.06 15.65
CA SER A 588 3.84 -23.82 15.62
C SER A 588 3.98 -25.25 15.10
N GLY A 589 5.07 -25.55 14.38
CA GLY A 589 5.27 -26.83 13.68
C GLY A 589 4.46 -26.98 12.39
N LEU A 590 3.65 -25.99 12.00
CA LEU A 590 2.92 -25.99 10.74
C LEU A 590 3.84 -25.60 9.56
N PRO A 591 3.61 -26.12 8.34
CA PRO A 591 4.43 -25.78 7.17
C PRO A 591 4.42 -24.28 6.81
N ASN A 592 3.32 -23.58 7.11
CA ASN A 592 3.18 -22.13 6.92
C ASN A 592 3.38 -21.64 5.48
N THR A 593 3.12 -22.49 4.47
CA THR A 593 3.36 -22.17 3.06
C THR A 593 2.24 -21.31 2.47
N THR A 594 1.00 -21.58 2.85
CA THR A 594 -0.20 -20.91 2.31
C THR A 594 -0.52 -19.56 2.97
N GLY A 595 -1.32 -18.75 2.28
CA GLY A 595 -1.76 -17.43 2.76
C GLY A 595 -0.71 -16.31 2.73
N ALA A 596 -1.17 -15.05 2.80
CA ALA A 596 -0.36 -13.86 2.55
C ALA A 596 0.50 -13.39 3.74
N GLY A 597 0.11 -13.72 4.97
CA GLY A 597 0.88 -13.34 6.16
C GLY A 597 2.31 -13.85 6.12
N TRP A 598 3.23 -13.07 6.70
CA TRP A 598 4.65 -13.45 6.78
C TRP A 598 4.89 -14.48 7.88
N VAL A 599 6.11 -15.02 7.93
CA VAL A 599 6.54 -15.98 8.96
C VAL A 599 7.48 -15.28 9.94
N VAL A 600 7.26 -15.51 11.22
CA VAL A 600 8.10 -15.05 12.34
C VAL A 600 8.61 -16.26 13.12
N PRO A 601 9.74 -16.16 13.87
CA PRO A 601 10.31 -17.30 14.55
C PRO A 601 9.40 -17.87 15.63
N THR A 602 8.77 -17.01 16.44
CA THR A 602 8.04 -17.45 17.64
C THR A 602 6.62 -16.91 17.76
N GLN A 603 5.80 -17.57 18.59
CA GLN A 603 4.51 -17.06 19.02
C GLN A 603 4.61 -15.70 19.73
N ALA A 604 5.65 -15.48 20.52
CA ALA A 604 5.93 -14.16 21.10
C ALA A 604 6.17 -13.09 20.01
N ASP A 605 6.87 -13.44 18.92
CA ASP A 605 7.07 -12.53 17.78
C ASP A 605 5.77 -12.22 17.04
N ARG A 606 4.81 -13.17 16.97
CA ARG A 606 3.46 -12.88 16.46
C ARG A 606 2.76 -11.82 17.31
N GLY A 607 2.94 -11.89 18.63
CA GLY A 607 2.39 -10.91 19.56
C GLY A 607 3.05 -9.53 19.45
N ARG A 608 4.37 -9.49 19.26
CA ARG A 608 5.11 -8.24 18.99
C ARG A 608 4.70 -7.61 17.68
N PHE A 609 4.54 -8.40 16.62
CA PHE A 609 3.98 -7.94 15.35
C PHE A 609 2.57 -7.36 15.55
N TYR A 610 1.69 -8.05 16.29
CA TYR A 610 0.34 -7.55 16.55
C TYR A 610 0.38 -6.18 17.24
N GLN A 611 1.16 -6.03 18.31
CA GLN A 611 1.30 -4.74 18.99
C GLN A 611 1.83 -3.66 18.04
N HIS A 612 2.92 -3.93 17.32
CA HIS A 612 3.49 -2.98 16.36
C HIS A 612 2.45 -2.51 15.33
N TYR A 613 1.69 -3.45 14.79
CA TYR A 613 0.70 -3.18 13.76
C TYR A 613 -0.44 -2.33 14.32
N VAL A 614 -1.05 -2.72 15.44
CA VAL A 614 -2.21 -2.00 16.00
C VAL A 614 -1.83 -0.65 16.59
N LEU A 615 -0.62 -0.48 17.13
CA LEU A 615 -0.14 0.84 17.55
C LEU A 615 -0.10 1.81 16.37
N GLY A 616 0.40 1.38 15.21
CA GLY A 616 0.32 2.17 13.98
C GLY A 616 -1.13 2.46 13.56
N LEU A 617 -2.05 1.51 13.68
CA LEU A 617 -3.46 1.77 13.38
C LEU A 617 -4.09 2.78 14.34
N LEU A 618 -3.72 2.77 15.62
CA LEU A 618 -4.20 3.72 16.63
C LEU A 618 -3.62 5.12 16.42
N GLU A 619 -2.38 5.24 15.96
CA GLU A 619 -1.79 6.53 15.54
C GLU A 619 -2.52 7.15 14.35
N SER A 620 -3.09 6.31 13.47
CA SER A 620 -3.97 6.82 12.43
C SER A 620 -5.26 7.37 13.03
N ARG A 621 -5.53 8.67 12.79
CA ARG A 621 -6.82 9.31 13.06
C ARG A 621 -7.95 8.83 12.12
N ASN A 622 -7.67 7.98 11.14
CA ASN A 622 -8.65 7.53 10.14
C ASN A 622 -9.10 6.06 10.32
N CYS A 623 -8.38 5.26 11.11
CA CYS A 623 -8.71 3.85 11.32
C CYS A 623 -9.70 3.68 12.47
N VAL A 624 -10.87 3.09 12.19
CA VAL A 624 -11.94 2.89 13.19
C VAL A 624 -12.03 1.47 13.74
N GLY A 625 -11.06 0.62 13.40
CA GLY A 625 -10.99 -0.74 13.92
C GLY A 625 -10.20 -1.69 13.03
N TRP A 626 -10.04 -2.90 13.54
CA TRP A 626 -9.35 -3.97 12.84
C TRP A 626 -9.87 -5.36 13.20
N HIS A 627 -9.63 -6.31 12.29
CA HIS A 627 -9.89 -7.72 12.50
C HIS A 627 -8.61 -8.54 12.31
N TRP A 628 -8.19 -9.26 13.35
CA TRP A 628 -7.16 -10.30 13.20
C TRP A 628 -7.71 -11.43 12.34
N PHE A 629 -6.93 -11.87 11.34
CA PHE A 629 -7.26 -13.04 10.54
C PHE A 629 -6.37 -14.21 10.97
N LYS A 630 -6.82 -15.13 11.82
CA LYS A 630 -8.22 -15.45 12.16
C LYS A 630 -8.36 -16.19 13.51
N TYR A 631 -9.56 -16.69 13.82
CA TYR A 631 -9.84 -17.42 15.07
C TYR A 631 -8.97 -18.67 15.25
N GLN A 632 -9.08 -19.63 14.33
CA GLN A 632 -8.44 -20.94 14.44
C GLN A 632 -7.37 -21.14 13.36
N ASP A 633 -6.33 -21.91 13.66
CA ASP A 633 -5.32 -22.37 12.68
C ASP A 633 -5.94 -23.18 11.53
N ASN A 634 -5.18 -23.39 10.47
CA ASN A 634 -5.55 -24.33 9.42
C ASN A 634 -5.22 -25.76 9.84
N ASP A 635 -6.00 -26.72 9.34
CA ASP A 635 -5.73 -28.15 9.48
C ASP A 635 -5.18 -28.69 8.16
N PRO A 636 -3.89 -29.10 8.08
CA PRO A 636 -3.30 -29.69 6.89
C PRO A 636 -4.02 -30.94 6.37
N GLU A 637 -4.83 -31.61 7.21
CA GLU A 637 -5.61 -32.79 6.84
C GLU A 637 -7.02 -32.46 6.32
N GLU A 638 -7.40 -31.18 6.29
CA GLU A 638 -8.72 -30.76 5.78
C GLU A 638 -8.81 -30.94 4.25
N LYS A 639 -9.68 -31.86 3.83
CA LYS A 639 -9.97 -32.09 2.41
C LYS A 639 -10.80 -30.95 1.83
N GLY A 640 -10.34 -30.40 0.71
CA GLY A 640 -11.05 -29.33 0.00
C GLY A 640 -10.96 -27.97 0.69
N ALA A 641 -10.00 -27.79 1.61
CA ALA A 641 -9.71 -26.49 2.19
C ALA A 641 -9.46 -25.44 1.09
N GLU A 642 -9.88 -24.20 1.35
CA GLU A 642 -9.57 -23.08 0.48
C GLU A 642 -8.05 -22.95 0.32
N LEU A 643 -7.57 -22.62 -0.89
CA LEU A 643 -6.15 -22.71 -1.27
C LEU A 643 -5.21 -21.86 -0.39
N SER A 644 -5.70 -20.78 0.21
CA SER A 644 -4.91 -19.98 1.15
C SER A 644 -4.92 -20.53 2.58
N ASN A 645 -5.77 -21.51 2.89
CA ASN A 645 -6.12 -21.97 4.24
C ASN A 645 -5.77 -23.44 4.48
N ILE A 646 -4.68 -23.93 3.90
CA ILE A 646 -4.31 -25.35 3.95
C ILE A 646 -3.49 -25.67 5.20
N ASP A 647 -2.42 -24.93 5.47
CA ASP A 647 -1.32 -25.44 6.31
C ASP A 647 -0.63 -24.39 7.20
N SER A 648 -1.39 -23.37 7.62
CA SER A 648 -0.83 -22.15 8.22
C SER A 648 -1.32 -21.83 9.64
N ASN A 649 -0.39 -21.33 10.44
CA ASN A 649 -0.59 -20.85 11.80
C ASN A 649 -1.18 -19.43 11.82
N LYS A 650 -2.46 -19.30 11.51
CA LYS A 650 -3.19 -18.01 11.43
C LYS A 650 -4.02 -17.70 12.68
N GLY A 651 -4.35 -18.73 13.45
CA GLY A 651 -5.29 -18.72 14.57
C GLY A 651 -4.76 -18.01 15.81
N ILE A 652 -5.66 -17.45 16.60
CA ILE A 652 -5.42 -17.18 18.02
C ILE A 652 -5.48 -18.48 18.86
N VAL A 653 -6.15 -19.52 18.33
CA VAL A 653 -6.15 -20.88 18.86
C VAL A 653 -5.69 -21.89 17.81
N ASP A 654 -5.12 -23.01 18.27
CA ASP A 654 -4.83 -24.17 17.41
C ASP A 654 -6.11 -24.93 16.99
N ILE A 655 -5.95 -25.98 16.17
CA ILE A 655 -7.08 -26.81 15.70
C ILE A 655 -7.82 -27.56 16.83
N ARG A 656 -7.24 -27.59 18.04
CA ARG A 656 -7.81 -28.18 19.27
C ARG A 656 -8.28 -27.11 20.26
N TYR A 657 -8.44 -25.87 19.80
CA TYR A 657 -8.90 -24.73 20.58
C TYR A 657 -7.99 -24.34 21.75
N GLN A 658 -6.71 -24.71 21.71
CA GLN A 658 -5.72 -24.25 22.69
C GLN A 658 -5.23 -22.86 22.28
N PRO A 659 -5.36 -21.84 23.16
CA PRO A 659 -4.82 -20.52 22.88
C PRO A 659 -3.30 -20.56 22.79
N TRP A 660 -2.78 -19.87 21.78
CA TRP A 660 -1.35 -19.60 21.69
C TRP A 660 -0.95 -18.56 22.74
N THR A 661 -0.71 -19.00 23.98
CA THR A 661 -0.68 -18.14 25.19
C THR A 661 0.27 -16.94 25.08
N GLU A 662 1.52 -17.14 24.67
CA GLU A 662 2.49 -16.03 24.50
C GLU A 662 2.04 -15.00 23.46
N PHE A 663 1.36 -15.45 22.41
CA PHE A 663 0.81 -14.59 21.38
C PHE A 663 -0.38 -13.78 21.91
N VAL A 664 -1.40 -14.47 22.44
CA VAL A 664 -2.67 -13.82 22.83
C VAL A 664 -2.52 -12.93 24.06
N GLU A 665 -1.56 -13.19 24.94
CA GLU A 665 -1.26 -12.31 26.08
C GLU A 665 -0.74 -10.94 25.62
N LEU A 666 0.10 -10.90 24.58
CA LEU A 666 0.56 -9.63 24.00
C LEU A 666 -0.57 -8.89 23.26
N MET A 667 -1.52 -9.61 22.65
CA MET A 667 -2.75 -8.99 22.11
C MET A 667 -3.59 -8.37 23.22
N ARG A 668 -3.83 -9.12 24.31
CA ARG A 668 -4.63 -8.69 25.45
C ARG A 668 -4.11 -7.38 26.04
N GLN A 669 -2.79 -7.26 26.18
CA GLN A 669 -2.15 -6.07 26.74
C GLN A 669 -2.46 -4.80 25.95
N VAL A 670 -2.37 -4.84 24.61
CA VAL A 670 -2.65 -3.66 23.78
C VAL A 670 -4.14 -3.42 23.59
N ASN A 671 -4.94 -4.49 23.47
CA ASN A 671 -6.40 -4.38 23.33
C ASN A 671 -7.06 -3.73 24.54
N ARG A 672 -6.54 -3.99 25.75
CA ARG A 672 -6.99 -3.33 26.99
C ARG A 672 -6.80 -1.81 26.95
N GLU A 673 -5.77 -1.34 26.25
CA GLU A 673 -5.31 0.05 26.26
C GLU A 673 -5.82 0.87 25.05
N VAL A 674 -6.68 0.31 24.20
CA VAL A 674 -7.09 0.95 22.93
C VAL A 674 -7.58 2.39 23.11
N TYR A 675 -8.48 2.65 24.06
CA TYR A 675 -9.02 3.99 24.27
C TYR A 675 -8.00 4.96 24.91
N PRO A 676 -7.29 4.61 25.99
CA PRO A 676 -6.18 5.44 26.49
C PRO A 676 -5.09 5.73 25.44
N LEU A 677 -4.75 4.74 24.60
CA LEU A 677 -3.77 4.91 23.53
C LEU A 677 -4.23 5.89 22.45
N THR A 678 -5.52 5.89 22.08
CA THR A 678 -6.03 6.90 21.14
C THR A 678 -5.88 8.32 21.69
N GLU A 679 -6.18 8.56 22.97
CA GLU A 679 -5.97 9.90 23.57
C GLU A 679 -4.48 10.26 23.62
N PHE A 680 -3.63 9.30 23.99
CA PHE A 680 -2.19 9.51 24.01
C PHE A 680 -1.61 9.90 22.66
N PHE A 681 -2.00 9.22 21.57
CA PHE A 681 -1.54 9.54 20.23
C PHE A 681 -2.16 10.83 19.68
N ASP A 682 -3.41 11.14 20.03
CA ASP A 682 -4.05 12.38 19.59
C ASP A 682 -3.48 13.64 20.24
N CYS A 683 -2.85 13.53 21.41
CA CYS A 683 -2.19 14.62 22.12
C CYS A 683 -0.72 14.87 21.73
N ARG A 684 -0.13 14.04 20.86
CA ARG A 684 1.22 14.24 20.33
C ARG A 684 1.11 15.08 19.05
N ASP A 685 1.64 16.30 19.10
CA ASP A 685 1.72 17.21 17.96
C ASP A 685 2.95 16.92 17.09
#